data_AF-A0A971UFG0-F1
#
_entry.id   AF-A0A971UFG0-F1
#
_cell.length_a   1.000
_cell.length_b   1.000
_cell.length_c   1.000
_cell.angle_alpha   90.00
_cell.angle_beta   90.00
_cell.angle_gamma   90.00
#
_symmetry.space_group_name_H-M   'P 1'
#
loop_
_entity.id
_entity.type
_entity.pdbx_description
1 polymer ?
#
loop_
_entity_poly.entity_id
_entity_poly.type
_entity_poly.pdbx_seq_one_letter_code
_entity_poly.pdbx_strand_id
1 'polypeptide(L)'
;MSAWFLLALLMPVAEAQSPAAKPAAPATPPAAAPAPPYRLLVCLRAADRPILTPLFVSTVARQVRDQTVNYFGALAEVDVRTSGHWLLDDFPHQGVDAPALTPASLAAHGIQGTVFLAGLDYRDGFYEVSWRQADASTGQAGPLRRRRTTDRQWVSKAICLAIRSDFPVLADVRPDPSNEFVHLTLRGEGHGTRLGELVGQRCVLRPYWVLRLRQGLERRPVPNTLLYIDRERGTDTARVATNLSEPWPRRAVIAGFEAVKLSTQTGRLRIRLLDAESRLPVPDCSVSANDRGYESLSEADLLERPDREGWVLAAREFRQIAFVKVSHGDAVVRMPVPITEDLCEQVILIHADQDAGEKEDFRRSLRFLVQDLQSIQTMRAAAIREFNELNSQKKYEEGLARVRAALEFIEGRLQNARSSLVALQERAGRRDEGSRALVQAAARQINEADDGVSALRRTRDDVETAITKRDAQARANVIIGVAQQQEQDGDIDEAILRYELALSEQPDQPALREKVDQLRKTWQVKGPDHEQARTLIYQRWAKAEVTEIESLLPQVQKALDTLRARGDPLSARRLSIVNNSHLGQLNAVIDQLSLRSAEEDKAELEKYAALTEKLAAFQTRVVDYLEQALTESPPAAPAETTPQPPSTPLGPDAAPPGKPAAEPPKGGTAVPPEKPPAAEPDENPAVKTGTSQPADSPSAVAPPPPAKSDEVEEEPIR
;
A
#
# COMPACT_ATOMS: atom_id res chain seq x y z
N MET A 1 56.90 -23.13 -4.87
CA MET A 1 57.07 -21.83 -5.53
C MET A 1 55.89 -20.95 -5.12
N SER A 2 56.21 -19.91 -4.34
CA SER A 2 55.41 -18.70 -4.15
C SER A 2 54.03 -18.82 -3.47
N ALA A 3 54.04 -19.33 -2.24
CA ALA A 3 53.33 -18.65 -1.16
C ALA A 3 54.12 -17.38 -0.80
N TRP A 4 53.43 -16.26 -0.56
CA TRP A 4 53.82 -15.03 0.19
C TRP A 4 52.96 -13.87 -0.32
N PHE A 5 51.87 -13.53 0.39
CA PHE A 5 51.28 -12.18 0.57
C PHE A 5 49.89 -12.30 1.21
N LEU A 6 49.84 -12.71 2.49
CA LEU A 6 48.64 -12.62 3.33
C LEU A 6 49.02 -12.88 4.80
N LEU A 7 49.63 -11.91 5.48
CA LEU A 7 49.62 -11.78 6.94
C LEU A 7 50.33 -10.49 7.39
N ALA A 8 49.58 -9.42 7.67
CA ALA A 8 49.94 -8.36 8.64
C ALA A 8 48.84 -7.29 8.65
N LEU A 9 47.97 -7.30 9.68
CA LEU A 9 47.38 -6.13 10.35
C LEU A 9 46.16 -6.54 11.20
N LEU A 10 46.42 -7.16 12.35
CA LEU A 10 45.50 -7.21 13.48
C LEU A 10 46.34 -7.17 14.77
N MET A 11 46.60 -5.96 15.26
CA MET A 11 47.09 -5.67 16.61
C MET A 11 46.37 -4.38 17.05
N PRO A 12 45.65 -4.37 18.19
CA PRO A 12 45.12 -3.14 18.77
C PRO A 12 46.26 -2.43 19.52
N VAL A 13 46.73 -1.30 18.99
CA VAL A 13 47.58 -0.38 19.74
C VAL A 13 46.65 0.44 20.64
N ALA A 14 46.70 0.15 21.94
CA ALA A 14 46.12 1.01 22.96
C ALA A 14 46.98 2.28 23.07
N GLU A 15 46.58 3.32 22.35
CA GLU A 15 47.24 4.62 22.36
C GLU A 15 46.69 5.45 23.53
N ALA A 16 47.54 5.69 24.52
CA ALA A 16 47.24 6.56 25.65
C ALA A 16 47.05 8.00 25.15
N GLN A 17 45.83 8.52 25.31
CA GLN A 17 45.49 9.91 25.02
C GLN A 17 46.26 10.85 25.95
N SER A 18 47.33 11.45 25.42
CA SER A 18 47.91 12.67 25.95
C SER A 18 47.08 13.87 25.45
N PRO A 19 46.80 14.90 26.28
CA PRO A 19 46.00 16.06 25.85
C PRO A 19 46.79 16.89 24.83
N ALA A 20 46.55 16.62 23.55
CA ALA A 20 47.15 17.35 22.45
C ALA A 20 46.67 18.80 22.47
N ALA A 21 47.63 19.72 22.54
CA ALA A 21 47.41 21.14 22.42
C ALA A 21 46.65 21.47 21.12
N LYS A 22 45.65 22.35 21.24
CA LYS A 22 44.87 22.92 20.14
C LYS A 22 45.81 23.36 19.01
N PRO A 23 45.82 22.71 17.84
CA PRO A 23 46.73 23.10 16.75
C PRO A 23 46.41 24.54 16.35
N ALA A 24 47.44 25.39 16.37
CA ALA A 24 47.36 26.77 15.93
C ALA A 24 46.75 26.80 14.51
N ALA A 25 45.80 27.70 14.30
CA ALA A 25 45.18 27.89 12.99
C ALA A 25 46.28 28.08 11.93
N PRO A 26 46.26 27.33 10.82
CA PRO A 26 47.27 27.45 9.79
C PRO A 26 47.28 28.90 9.28
N ALA A 27 48.46 29.53 9.32
CA ALA A 27 48.65 30.88 8.83
C ALA A 27 48.12 31.01 7.40
N THR A 28 47.32 32.04 7.13
CA THR A 28 46.81 32.37 5.80
C THR A 28 47.99 32.39 4.81
N PRO A 29 48.00 31.56 3.76
CA PRO A 29 49.10 31.52 2.82
C PRO A 29 49.27 32.91 2.17
N PRO A 30 50.52 33.35 1.93
CA PRO A 30 50.78 34.63 1.28
C PRO A 30 50.05 34.72 -0.07
N ALA A 31 49.54 35.90 -0.40
CA ALA A 31 48.83 36.15 -1.64
C ALA A 31 49.68 35.67 -2.83
N ALA A 32 49.15 34.70 -3.58
CA ALA A 32 49.85 34.11 -4.71
C ALA A 32 50.13 35.19 -5.77
N ALA A 33 51.31 35.14 -6.39
CA ALA A 33 51.64 36.00 -7.53
C ALA A 33 50.55 35.87 -8.62
N PRO A 34 50.20 36.96 -9.33
CA PRO A 34 49.19 36.91 -10.38
C PRO A 34 49.57 35.88 -11.43
N ALA A 35 48.64 34.98 -11.75
CA ALA A 35 48.87 33.94 -12.73
C ALA A 35 49.11 34.55 -14.12
N PRO A 36 49.97 33.96 -14.97
CA PRO A 36 50.21 34.50 -16.30
C PRO A 36 48.94 34.40 -17.16
N PRO A 37 48.77 35.33 -18.13
CA PRO A 37 47.61 35.38 -18.99
C PRO A 37 47.45 34.09 -19.80
N TYR A 38 46.21 33.80 -20.21
CA TYR A 38 45.91 32.66 -21.06
C TYR A 38 46.53 32.85 -22.44
N ARG A 39 47.19 31.83 -22.98
CA ARG A 39 47.63 31.86 -24.38
C ARG A 39 46.55 31.26 -25.25
N LEU A 40 45.96 32.06 -26.13
CA LEU A 40 44.92 31.65 -27.06
C LEU A 40 45.46 31.71 -28.50
N LEU A 41 45.62 30.55 -29.12
CA LEU A 41 45.96 30.41 -30.53
C LEU A 41 44.69 30.14 -31.34
N VAL A 42 44.34 31.03 -32.25
CA VAL A 42 43.22 30.88 -33.17
C VAL A 42 43.75 30.50 -34.54
N CYS A 43 43.44 29.30 -35.02
CA CYS A 43 43.77 28.86 -36.37
C CYS A 43 42.53 28.98 -37.25
N LEU A 44 42.54 29.92 -38.20
CA LEU A 44 41.44 30.17 -39.12
C LEU A 44 41.77 29.61 -40.51
N ARG A 45 41.04 28.58 -40.92
CA ARG A 45 41.12 28.01 -42.26
C ARG A 45 39.90 28.43 -43.08
N ALA A 46 40.12 28.95 -44.27
CA ALA A 46 39.06 29.14 -45.26
C ALA A 46 39.10 28.05 -46.33
N ALA A 47 37.94 27.57 -46.74
CA ALA A 47 37.79 26.69 -47.89
C ALA A 47 38.23 27.40 -49.18
N ASP A 48 38.74 26.65 -50.15
CA ASP A 48 39.16 27.19 -51.45
C ASP A 48 37.94 27.53 -52.31
N ARG A 49 37.38 28.72 -52.08
CA ARG A 49 36.19 29.24 -52.75
C ARG A 49 36.48 30.64 -53.30
N PRO A 50 36.01 30.98 -54.52
CA PRO A 50 36.25 32.30 -55.11
C PRO A 50 35.77 33.48 -54.24
N ILE A 51 34.71 33.27 -53.47
CA ILE A 51 34.15 34.30 -52.57
C ILE A 51 35.00 34.51 -51.30
N LEU A 52 35.80 33.51 -50.91
CA LEU A 52 36.67 33.52 -49.72
C LEU A 52 38.10 33.95 -50.08
N THR A 53 38.21 35.10 -50.74
CA THR A 53 39.51 35.64 -51.19
C THR A 53 40.53 35.78 -50.04
N PRO A 54 41.84 35.71 -50.29
CA PRO A 54 42.87 35.91 -49.26
C PRO A 54 42.72 37.24 -48.50
N LEU A 55 42.30 38.31 -49.19
CA LEU A 55 42.02 39.62 -48.57
C LEU A 55 40.85 39.55 -47.59
N PHE A 56 39.80 38.78 -47.92
CA PHE A 56 38.69 38.56 -47.00
C PHE A 56 39.13 37.81 -45.76
N VAL A 57 39.88 36.72 -45.93
CA VAL A 57 40.36 35.89 -44.82
C VAL A 57 41.28 36.68 -43.89
N SER A 58 42.19 37.49 -44.44
CA SER A 58 43.07 38.37 -43.63
C SER A 58 42.28 39.45 -42.90
N THR A 59 41.23 39.99 -43.51
CA THR A 59 40.32 40.95 -42.86
C THR A 59 39.57 40.30 -41.69
N VAL A 60 39.03 39.09 -41.90
CA VAL A 60 38.36 38.32 -40.84
C VAL A 60 39.34 38.00 -39.71
N ALA A 61 40.55 37.52 -40.02
CA ALA A 61 41.57 37.21 -39.01
C ALA A 61 41.97 38.42 -38.17
N ARG A 62 42.19 39.59 -38.81
CA ARG A 62 42.47 40.85 -38.11
C ARG A 62 41.31 41.24 -37.19
N GLN A 63 40.08 41.23 -37.70
CA GLN A 63 38.89 41.55 -36.90
C GLN A 63 38.72 40.58 -35.73
N VAL A 64 38.96 39.28 -35.95
CA VAL A 64 38.91 38.28 -34.88
C VAL A 64 39.95 38.58 -33.82
N ARG A 65 41.19 38.88 -34.21
CA ARG A 65 42.25 39.27 -33.27
C ARG A 65 41.85 40.49 -32.45
N ASP A 66 41.49 41.59 -33.12
CA ASP A 66 41.21 42.88 -32.49
C ASP A 66 40.02 42.77 -31.52
N GLN A 67 38.93 42.12 -31.95
CA GLN A 67 37.75 41.92 -31.10
C GLN A 67 38.02 40.99 -29.92
N THR A 68 38.81 39.94 -30.13
CA THR A 68 39.14 38.97 -29.07
C THR A 68 40.08 39.60 -28.03
N VAL A 69 41.08 40.36 -28.46
CA VAL A 69 41.95 41.16 -27.57
C VAL A 69 41.14 42.19 -26.80
N ASN A 70 40.24 42.92 -27.46
CA ASN A 70 39.37 43.88 -26.77
C ASN A 70 38.44 43.20 -25.76
N TYR A 71 37.98 41.99 -26.04
CA TYR A 71 37.07 41.27 -25.17
C TYR A 71 37.76 40.68 -23.93
N PHE A 72 38.92 40.08 -24.10
CA PHE A 72 39.65 39.45 -22.98
C PHE A 72 40.61 40.40 -22.26
N GLY A 73 41.06 41.47 -22.92
CA GLY A 73 42.00 42.43 -22.35
C GLY A 73 43.29 41.74 -21.90
N ALA A 74 43.74 42.04 -20.68
CA ALA A 74 44.93 41.42 -20.09
C ALA A 74 44.72 39.95 -19.67
N LEU A 75 43.51 39.39 -19.80
CA LEU A 75 43.25 38.00 -19.44
C LEU A 75 43.92 37.02 -20.42
N ALA A 76 44.01 37.35 -21.71
CA ALA A 76 44.50 36.44 -22.72
C ALA A 76 45.43 37.11 -23.75
N GLU A 77 46.55 36.46 -24.04
CA GLU A 77 47.42 36.72 -25.18
C GLU A 77 46.85 35.98 -26.41
N VAL A 78 46.37 36.75 -27.39
CA VAL A 78 45.69 36.21 -28.58
C VAL A 78 46.63 36.22 -29.78
N ASP A 79 46.90 35.04 -30.35
CA ASP A 79 47.57 34.86 -31.63
C ASP A 79 46.59 34.28 -32.66
N VAL A 80 46.52 34.86 -33.85
CA VAL A 80 45.61 34.42 -34.92
C VAL A 80 46.42 34.07 -36.16
N ARG A 81 46.30 32.82 -36.62
CA ARG A 81 47.04 32.26 -37.76
C ARG A 81 46.08 31.83 -38.87
N THR A 82 46.40 32.20 -40.11
CA THR A 82 45.66 31.80 -41.31
C THR A 82 46.47 30.92 -42.27
N SER A 83 47.78 30.80 -42.06
CA SER A 83 48.71 29.99 -42.86
C SER A 83 49.99 29.68 -42.09
N GLY A 84 50.76 28.68 -42.55
CA GLY A 84 52.10 28.40 -42.04
C GLY A 84 52.15 27.79 -40.64
N HIS A 85 51.06 27.16 -40.22
CA HIS A 85 50.97 26.44 -38.95
C HIS A 85 50.51 25.01 -39.25
N TRP A 86 51.17 24.00 -38.70
CA TRP A 86 50.92 22.59 -39.01
C TRP A 86 49.44 22.18 -38.90
N LEU A 87 48.73 22.69 -37.87
CA LEU A 87 47.28 22.47 -37.71
C LEU A 87 46.44 22.91 -38.92
N LEU A 88 46.89 23.92 -39.67
CA LEU A 88 46.22 24.40 -40.88
C LEU A 88 46.64 23.59 -42.13
N ASP A 89 47.82 22.97 -42.09
CA ASP A 89 48.38 22.17 -43.18
C ASP A 89 47.81 20.74 -43.18
N ASP A 90 47.52 20.17 -42.00
CA ASP A 90 46.87 18.85 -41.84
C ASP A 90 45.33 18.91 -41.99
N PHE A 91 44.76 20.10 -41.80
CA PHE A 91 43.32 20.38 -41.88
C PHE A 91 42.60 20.02 -43.21
N PRO A 92 43.20 20.20 -44.41
CA PRO A 92 42.50 20.07 -45.69
C PRO A 92 41.88 18.70 -45.95
N HIS A 93 42.44 17.65 -45.35
CA HIS A 93 42.01 16.26 -45.61
C HIS A 93 40.91 15.77 -44.66
N GLN A 94 40.77 16.38 -43.48
CA GLN A 94 39.92 15.86 -42.40
C GLN A 94 38.85 16.85 -41.91
N GLY A 95 38.96 18.13 -42.30
CA GLY A 95 38.07 19.19 -41.82
C GLY A 95 38.30 19.53 -40.33
N VAL A 96 37.40 20.34 -39.76
CA VAL A 96 37.44 20.69 -38.33
C VAL A 96 37.18 19.48 -37.42
N ASP A 97 36.66 18.40 -38.01
CA ASP A 97 36.35 17.12 -37.37
C ASP A 97 37.59 16.24 -37.11
N ALA A 98 38.78 16.71 -37.52
CA ALA A 98 40.02 15.97 -37.37
C ALA A 98 40.26 15.50 -35.91
N PRO A 99 40.50 14.19 -35.68
CA PRO A 99 40.71 13.60 -34.35
C PRO A 99 42.08 13.92 -33.71
N ALA A 100 42.91 14.75 -34.35
CA ALA A 100 44.33 14.90 -34.01
C ALA A 100 44.66 15.89 -32.88
N LEU A 101 43.68 16.50 -32.20
CA LEU A 101 43.91 17.45 -31.09
C LEU A 101 44.12 16.76 -29.75
N THR A 102 45.07 15.84 -29.70
CA THR A 102 45.50 15.24 -28.42
C THR A 102 46.44 16.20 -27.68
N PRO A 103 46.48 16.20 -26.34
CA PRO A 103 47.49 16.96 -25.61
C PRO A 103 48.92 16.59 -26.03
N ALA A 104 49.18 15.33 -26.39
CA ALA A 104 50.49 14.89 -26.88
C ALA A 104 50.90 15.56 -28.20
N SER A 105 49.98 15.68 -29.17
CA SER A 105 50.26 16.35 -30.44
C SER A 105 50.45 17.86 -30.27
N LEU A 106 49.67 18.51 -29.39
CA LEU A 106 49.85 19.93 -29.06
C LEU A 106 51.19 20.18 -28.37
N ALA A 107 51.56 19.34 -27.41
CA ALA A 107 52.84 19.43 -26.70
C ALA A 107 54.04 19.18 -27.62
N ALA A 108 53.95 18.22 -28.56
CA ALA A 108 54.99 17.94 -29.53
C ALA A 108 55.33 19.14 -30.43
N HIS A 109 54.38 20.06 -30.61
CA HIS A 109 54.54 21.30 -31.38
C HIS A 109 54.71 22.54 -30.49
N GLY A 110 55.00 22.37 -29.19
CA GLY A 110 55.28 23.46 -28.27
C GLY A 110 54.07 24.34 -27.91
N ILE A 111 52.85 23.87 -28.16
CA ILE A 111 51.64 24.62 -27.83
C ILE A 111 51.26 24.38 -26.37
N GLN A 112 51.39 25.42 -25.54
CA GLN A 112 51.14 25.37 -24.09
C GLN A 112 49.80 26.00 -23.67
N GLY A 113 48.95 26.39 -24.63
CA GLY A 113 47.73 27.17 -24.40
C GLY A 113 46.48 26.55 -25.02
N THR A 114 45.42 27.35 -25.10
CA THR A 114 44.18 26.99 -25.77
C THR A 114 44.32 27.17 -27.27
N VAL A 115 43.94 26.16 -28.03
CA VAL A 115 43.81 26.23 -29.49
C VAL A 115 42.34 26.32 -29.86
N PHE A 116 42.01 27.27 -30.72
CA PHE A 116 40.69 27.41 -31.31
C PHE A 116 40.81 27.22 -32.82
N LEU A 117 40.27 26.13 -33.35
CA LEU A 117 40.23 25.86 -34.78
C LEU A 117 38.92 26.35 -35.35
N ALA A 118 38.99 27.20 -36.38
CA ALA A 118 37.83 27.70 -37.10
C ALA A 118 37.97 27.38 -38.59
N GLY A 119 37.02 26.62 -39.14
CA GLY A 119 36.80 26.43 -40.56
C GLY A 119 35.73 27.41 -41.07
N LEU A 120 36.03 28.09 -42.18
CA LEU A 120 35.13 28.99 -42.87
C LEU A 120 34.86 28.45 -44.28
N ASP A 121 33.61 28.18 -44.60
CA ASP A 121 33.17 27.76 -45.94
C ASP A 121 32.03 28.65 -46.43
N TYR A 122 31.73 28.57 -47.74
CA TYR A 122 30.57 29.21 -48.35
C TYR A 122 29.82 28.19 -49.21
N ARG A 123 28.60 27.83 -48.78
CA ARG A 123 27.74 26.83 -49.44
C ARG A 123 26.31 27.32 -49.45
N ASP A 124 25.61 27.10 -50.57
CA ASP A 124 24.18 27.39 -50.74
C ASP A 124 23.78 28.83 -50.39
N GLY A 125 24.67 29.80 -50.63
CA GLY A 125 24.42 31.21 -50.34
C GLY A 125 24.77 31.65 -48.91
N PHE A 126 25.23 30.74 -48.06
CA PHE A 126 25.56 31.01 -46.66
C PHE A 126 27.07 30.85 -46.40
N TYR A 127 27.61 31.71 -45.56
CA TYR A 127 28.86 31.46 -44.86
C TYR A 127 28.61 30.48 -43.74
N GLU A 128 29.34 29.38 -43.72
CA GLU A 128 29.32 28.38 -42.66
C GLU A 128 30.62 28.48 -41.86
N VAL A 129 30.51 28.81 -40.58
CA VAL A 129 31.61 28.80 -39.63
C VAL A 129 31.48 27.54 -38.80
N SER A 130 32.45 26.64 -38.92
CA SER A 130 32.61 25.46 -38.09
C SER A 130 33.78 25.68 -37.14
N TRP A 131 33.67 25.32 -35.87
CA TRP A 131 34.77 25.49 -34.93
C TRP A 131 34.85 24.38 -33.90
N ARG A 132 36.04 24.23 -33.32
CA ARG A 132 36.33 23.34 -32.21
C ARG A 132 37.47 23.93 -31.38
N GLN A 133 37.41 23.76 -30.07
CA GLN A 133 38.48 24.15 -29.17
C GLN A 133 39.26 22.92 -28.72
N ALA A 134 40.55 23.08 -28.43
CA ALA A 134 41.32 22.12 -27.65
C ALA A 134 42.15 22.88 -26.61
N ASP A 135 42.07 22.46 -25.36
CA ASP A 135 42.93 22.99 -24.30
C ASP A 135 44.15 22.08 -24.13
N ALA A 136 45.35 22.60 -24.40
CA ALA A 136 46.59 21.83 -24.27
C ALA A 136 46.86 21.40 -22.81
N SER A 137 46.34 22.15 -21.82
CA SER A 137 46.63 21.89 -20.42
C SER A 137 45.84 20.70 -19.83
N THR A 138 44.61 20.51 -20.29
CA THR A 138 43.74 19.38 -19.90
C THR A 138 43.68 18.28 -20.95
N GLY A 139 44.08 18.56 -22.18
CA GLY A 139 43.87 17.69 -23.32
C GLY A 139 42.41 17.57 -23.76
N GLN A 140 41.52 18.40 -23.24
CA GLN A 140 40.11 18.32 -23.58
C GLN A 140 39.83 19.06 -24.87
N ALA A 141 39.34 18.32 -25.87
CA ALA A 141 38.71 18.90 -27.05
C ALA A 141 37.24 19.25 -26.74
N GLY A 142 36.84 20.47 -27.07
CA GLY A 142 35.44 20.87 -27.15
C GLY A 142 34.72 20.14 -28.30
N PRO A 143 33.40 20.26 -28.41
CA PRO A 143 32.67 19.68 -29.52
C PRO A 143 32.87 20.47 -30.80
N LEU A 144 32.63 19.81 -31.94
CA LEU A 144 32.44 20.52 -33.19
C LEU A 144 31.13 21.30 -33.13
N ARG A 145 31.19 22.58 -33.44
CA ARG A 145 30.01 23.42 -33.61
C ARG A 145 29.99 24.06 -34.98
N ARG A 146 28.80 24.40 -35.46
CA ARG A 146 28.58 25.04 -36.76
C ARG A 146 27.58 26.17 -36.63
N ARG A 147 27.78 27.23 -37.40
CA ARG A 147 26.85 28.35 -37.51
C ARG A 147 26.84 28.89 -38.93
N ARG A 148 25.64 29.17 -39.44
CA ARG A 148 25.43 29.74 -40.77
C ARG A 148 24.98 31.20 -40.70
N THR A 149 25.42 31.99 -41.66
CA THR A 149 25.01 33.39 -41.85
C THR A 149 25.02 33.76 -43.32
N THR A 150 24.10 34.61 -43.77
CA THR A 150 24.20 35.26 -45.09
C THR A 150 25.06 36.53 -45.04
N ASP A 151 25.20 37.13 -43.86
CA ASP A 151 25.93 38.38 -43.68
C ASP A 151 27.44 38.12 -43.55
N ARG A 152 28.18 38.65 -44.52
CA ARG A 152 29.64 38.63 -44.60
C ARG A 152 30.32 39.34 -43.43
N GLN A 153 29.77 40.45 -42.95
CA GLN A 153 30.34 41.21 -41.84
C GLN A 153 30.18 40.46 -40.50
N TRP A 154 29.21 39.56 -40.45
CA TRP A 154 28.89 38.81 -39.25
C TRP A 154 29.83 37.61 -39.01
N VAL A 155 30.61 37.19 -40.01
CA VAL A 155 31.53 36.03 -39.91
C VAL A 155 32.58 36.18 -38.79
N SER A 156 33.29 37.30 -38.74
CA SER A 156 34.31 37.55 -37.70
C SER A 156 33.67 37.63 -36.31
N LYS A 157 32.52 38.29 -36.20
CA LYS A 157 31.72 38.35 -34.97
C LYS A 157 31.26 36.97 -34.52
N ALA A 158 30.87 36.09 -35.44
CA ALA A 158 30.49 34.71 -35.15
C ALA A 158 31.63 33.94 -34.49
N ILE A 159 32.83 34.05 -35.07
CA ILE A 159 34.04 33.40 -34.55
C ILE A 159 34.39 33.96 -33.17
N CYS A 160 34.37 35.28 -32.97
CA CYS A 160 34.65 35.88 -31.66
C CYS A 160 33.63 35.46 -30.59
N LEU A 161 32.35 35.40 -30.93
CA LEU A 161 31.31 34.92 -30.02
C LEU A 161 31.50 33.44 -29.66
N ALA A 162 31.93 32.63 -30.62
CA ALA A 162 32.26 31.23 -30.41
C ALA A 162 33.49 31.04 -29.50
N ILE A 163 34.55 31.81 -29.73
CA ILE A 163 35.72 31.86 -28.84
C ILE A 163 35.27 32.23 -27.42
N ARG A 164 34.47 33.29 -27.27
CA ARG A 164 33.94 33.73 -25.98
C ARG A 164 33.12 32.64 -25.29
N SER A 165 32.23 31.96 -26.00
CA SER A 165 31.35 30.96 -25.41
C SER A 165 32.12 29.74 -24.93
N ASP A 166 33.15 29.34 -25.68
CA ASP A 166 33.82 28.05 -25.47
C ASP A 166 35.14 28.18 -24.69
N PHE A 167 35.62 29.41 -24.47
CA PHE A 167 36.85 29.72 -23.75
C PHE A 167 37.01 28.88 -22.45
N PRO A 168 38.10 28.12 -22.29
CA PRO A 168 38.28 27.19 -21.18
C PRO A 168 38.84 27.92 -19.98
N VAL A 169 37.94 28.52 -19.20
CA VAL A 169 38.32 29.18 -17.94
C VAL A 169 38.84 28.11 -16.96
N LEU A 170 40.04 28.33 -16.44
CA LEU A 170 40.63 27.56 -15.35
C LEU A 170 40.25 28.20 -14.01
N ALA A 171 39.87 27.37 -13.04
CA ALA A 171 39.56 27.79 -11.69
C ALA A 171 40.34 26.94 -10.68
N ASP A 172 40.89 27.56 -9.64
CA ASP A 172 41.32 26.83 -8.45
C ASP A 172 40.07 26.44 -7.64
N VAL A 173 40.00 25.19 -7.22
CA VAL A 173 38.83 24.62 -6.52
C VAL A 173 39.17 24.48 -5.03
N ARG A 174 38.36 25.12 -4.19
CA ARG A 174 38.42 24.99 -2.72
C ARG A 174 37.16 24.27 -2.23
N PRO A 175 37.26 22.99 -1.87
CA PRO A 175 36.12 22.24 -1.36
C PRO A 175 35.56 22.83 -0.08
N ASP A 176 34.23 22.96 -0.01
CA ASP A 176 33.51 23.21 1.24
C ASP A 176 33.58 21.94 2.12
N PRO A 177 33.62 22.05 3.46
CA PRO A 177 33.52 20.91 4.38
C PRO A 177 32.36 19.94 4.10
N SER A 178 31.24 20.42 3.54
CA SER A 178 30.07 19.61 3.16
C SER A 178 30.30 18.71 1.94
N ASN A 179 31.34 18.98 1.14
CA ASN A 179 31.58 18.39 -0.20
C ASN A 179 30.48 18.61 -1.24
N GLU A 180 29.35 19.23 -0.88
CA GLU A 180 28.24 19.55 -1.79
C GLU A 180 28.54 20.75 -2.68
N PHE A 181 29.39 21.66 -2.18
CA PHE A 181 29.76 22.90 -2.86
C PHE A 181 31.28 23.05 -2.89
N VAL A 182 31.74 23.86 -3.83
CA VAL A 182 33.12 24.31 -3.90
C VAL A 182 33.16 25.81 -4.18
N HIS A 183 34.16 26.47 -3.61
CA HIS A 183 34.52 27.83 -3.99
C HIS A 183 35.52 27.78 -5.15
N LEU A 184 35.29 28.62 -6.14
CA LEU A 184 36.07 28.75 -7.35
C LEU A 184 36.82 30.07 -7.32
N THR A 185 38.15 30.03 -7.42
CA THR A 185 38.97 31.21 -7.69
C THR A 185 39.39 31.16 -9.14
N LEU A 186 38.78 32.01 -9.97
CA LEU A 186 39.01 31.97 -11.41
C LEU A 186 40.40 32.53 -11.73
N ARG A 187 41.18 31.79 -12.51
CA ARG A 187 42.51 32.24 -12.87
C ARG A 187 42.41 33.50 -13.73
N GLY A 188 43.14 34.55 -13.33
CA GLY A 188 43.12 35.87 -13.93
C GLY A 188 42.20 36.88 -13.24
N GLU A 189 41.63 36.51 -12.09
CA GLU A 189 40.96 37.44 -11.17
C GLU A 189 41.93 38.56 -10.78
N GLY A 190 41.60 39.80 -11.20
CA GLY A 190 42.49 40.97 -11.11
C GLY A 190 42.76 41.68 -12.44
N HIS A 191 42.50 41.05 -13.58
CA HIS A 191 42.70 41.66 -14.91
C HIS A 191 41.52 42.51 -15.42
N GLY A 192 40.61 42.94 -14.54
CA GLY A 192 39.52 43.89 -14.86
C GLY A 192 38.36 43.32 -15.68
N THR A 193 38.46 42.10 -16.21
CA THR A 193 37.36 41.40 -16.89
C THR A 193 36.36 40.87 -15.86
N ARG A 194 35.06 41.02 -16.14
CA ARG A 194 34.00 40.36 -15.35
C ARG A 194 34.05 38.86 -15.64
N LEU A 195 34.93 38.14 -14.96
CA LEU A 195 35.10 36.69 -15.13
C LEU A 195 33.79 35.91 -14.96
N GLY A 196 32.87 36.39 -14.13
CA GLY A 196 31.50 35.86 -14.03
C GLY A 196 30.69 35.94 -15.32
N GLU A 197 31.03 36.80 -16.29
CA GLU A 197 30.42 36.82 -17.62
C GLU A 197 30.95 35.70 -18.53
N LEU A 198 32.17 35.19 -18.29
CA LEU A 198 32.74 34.07 -19.02
C LEU A 198 32.18 32.74 -18.53
N VAL A 199 31.99 32.64 -17.22
CA VAL A 199 31.39 31.49 -16.55
C VAL A 199 29.90 31.79 -16.35
N GLY A 200 29.17 31.83 -17.47
CA GLY A 200 27.75 32.17 -17.50
C GLY A 200 26.86 31.25 -16.67
N GLN A 201 25.55 31.53 -16.67
CA GLN A 201 24.59 30.71 -15.93
C GLN A 201 24.64 29.26 -16.39
N ARG A 202 24.61 28.33 -15.42
CA ARG A 202 24.66 26.87 -15.64
C ARG A 202 25.93 26.39 -16.36
N CYS A 203 27.02 27.16 -16.28
CA CYS A 203 28.30 26.70 -16.76
C CYS A 203 28.71 25.41 -16.05
N VAL A 204 29.10 24.41 -16.84
CA VAL A 204 29.59 23.13 -16.35
C VAL A 204 31.11 23.15 -16.39
N LEU A 205 31.75 22.78 -15.27
CA LEU A 205 33.19 22.63 -15.18
C LEU A 205 33.54 21.17 -14.85
N ARG A 206 34.68 20.72 -15.36
CA ARG A 206 35.26 19.43 -14.99
C ARG A 206 36.37 19.67 -13.98
N PRO A 207 36.28 19.10 -12.77
CA PRO A 207 37.36 19.17 -11.81
C PRO A 207 38.48 18.16 -12.14
N TYR A 208 39.69 18.50 -11.72
CA TYR A 208 40.92 17.73 -11.85
C TYR A 208 41.65 17.69 -10.51
N TRP A 209 42.19 16.52 -10.17
CA TRP A 209 43.24 16.38 -9.18
C TRP A 209 44.55 16.88 -9.76
N VAL A 210 45.23 17.81 -9.08
CA VAL A 210 46.58 18.24 -9.43
C VAL A 210 47.56 17.40 -8.63
N LEU A 211 48.16 16.40 -9.28
CA LEU A 211 49.07 15.44 -8.67
C LEU A 211 50.52 15.95 -8.74
N ARG A 212 51.24 15.85 -7.63
CA ARG A 212 52.68 16.13 -7.57
C ARG A 212 53.46 14.86 -7.87
N LEU A 213 54.01 14.76 -9.08
CA LEU A 213 54.89 13.68 -9.52
C LEU A 213 56.35 14.13 -9.56
N ARG A 214 57.28 13.17 -9.68
CA ARG A 214 58.73 13.47 -9.79
C ARG A 214 59.07 14.35 -11.00
N GLN A 215 58.27 14.27 -12.06
CA GLN A 215 58.49 14.99 -13.32
C GLN A 215 57.70 16.32 -13.42
N GLY A 216 56.93 16.68 -12.39
CA GLY A 216 56.13 17.90 -12.39
C GLY A 216 54.71 17.69 -11.86
N LEU A 217 53.81 18.61 -12.22
CA LEU A 217 52.39 18.55 -11.88
C LEU A 217 51.62 17.86 -13.01
N GLU A 218 50.81 16.85 -12.68
CA GLU A 218 49.90 16.18 -13.62
C GLU A 218 48.44 16.46 -13.22
N ARG A 219 47.59 16.77 -14.20
CA ARG A 219 46.14 16.94 -14.00
C ARG A 219 45.43 15.66 -14.36
N ARG A 220 44.70 15.08 -13.40
CA ARG A 220 43.83 13.91 -13.63
C ARG A 220 42.38 14.28 -13.39
N PRO A 221 41.46 14.06 -14.34
CA PRO A 221 40.05 14.39 -14.14
C PRO A 221 39.49 13.61 -12.95
N VAL A 222 38.69 14.26 -12.11
CA VAL A 222 38.01 13.58 -11.01
C VAL A 222 36.92 12.68 -11.61
N PRO A 223 36.95 11.36 -11.38
CA PRO A 223 36.00 10.44 -11.99
C PRO A 223 34.56 10.82 -11.68
N ASN A 224 33.67 10.71 -12.67
CA ASN A 224 32.21 10.88 -12.54
C ASN A 224 31.79 12.15 -11.77
N THR A 225 32.59 13.21 -11.85
CA THR A 225 32.37 14.43 -11.10
C THR A 225 32.30 15.60 -12.06
N LEU A 226 31.25 16.41 -11.92
CA LEU A 226 31.10 17.69 -12.59
C LEU A 226 30.78 18.76 -11.55
N LEU A 227 31.20 19.98 -11.85
CA LEU A 227 30.81 21.17 -11.13
C LEU A 227 29.84 21.95 -12.01
N TYR A 228 28.80 22.53 -11.43
CA TYR A 228 27.96 23.46 -12.16
C TYR A 228 27.67 24.70 -11.31
N ILE A 229 27.76 25.87 -11.93
CA ILE A 229 27.59 27.13 -11.21
C ILE A 229 26.13 27.32 -10.82
N ASP A 230 25.91 27.50 -9.52
CA ASP A 230 24.59 27.80 -8.95
C ASP A 230 24.43 29.33 -8.83
N ARG A 231 23.48 29.87 -9.59
CA ARG A 231 23.27 31.32 -9.66
C ARG A 231 22.80 31.90 -8.33
N GLU A 232 22.10 31.14 -7.51
CA GLU A 232 21.55 31.62 -6.24
C GLU A 232 22.65 31.96 -5.23
N ARG A 233 23.84 31.36 -5.39
CA ARG A 233 24.98 31.50 -4.47
C ARG A 233 26.12 32.35 -4.99
N GLY A 234 26.08 32.79 -6.24
CA GLY A 234 27.13 33.59 -6.89
C GLY A 234 27.97 32.80 -7.90
N THR A 235 28.77 33.52 -8.70
CA THR A 235 29.60 32.91 -9.77
C THR A 235 30.91 32.30 -9.26
N ASP A 236 31.23 32.50 -7.99
CA ASP A 236 32.39 31.96 -7.28
C ASP A 236 32.07 30.65 -6.54
N THR A 237 30.83 30.17 -6.60
CA THR A 237 30.40 28.94 -5.94
C THR A 237 29.79 27.99 -6.97
N ALA A 238 30.21 26.73 -6.93
CA ALA A 238 29.66 25.69 -7.79
C ALA A 238 29.16 24.50 -6.96
N ARG A 239 28.04 23.91 -7.38
CA ARG A 239 27.51 22.69 -6.80
C ARG A 239 28.23 21.49 -7.39
N VAL A 240 28.57 20.54 -6.53
CA VAL A 240 29.24 19.30 -6.90
C VAL A 240 28.20 18.27 -7.29
N ALA A 241 28.29 17.79 -8.53
CA ALA A 241 27.58 16.61 -8.99
C ALA A 241 28.58 15.46 -9.03
N THR A 242 28.46 14.48 -8.14
CA THR A 242 29.36 13.32 -8.11
C THR A 242 28.63 12.06 -7.66
N ASN A 243 29.23 10.91 -7.93
CA ASN A 243 28.85 9.63 -7.31
C ASN A 243 29.91 9.10 -6.34
N LEU A 244 30.98 9.86 -6.12
CA LEU A 244 32.02 9.55 -5.15
C LEU A 244 31.60 10.03 -3.77
N SER A 245 31.86 9.22 -2.74
CA SER A 245 31.68 9.64 -1.35
C SER A 245 32.69 10.72 -0.93
N GLU A 246 33.90 10.67 -1.50
CA GLU A 246 34.99 11.62 -1.22
C GLU A 246 35.65 12.07 -2.54
N PRO A 247 35.06 13.03 -3.28
CA PRO A 247 35.65 13.56 -4.52
C PRO A 247 36.95 14.36 -4.30
N TRP A 248 37.20 14.82 -3.05
CA TRP A 248 38.29 15.72 -2.68
C TRP A 248 39.27 15.12 -1.66
N PRO A 249 39.91 13.97 -1.95
CA PRO A 249 40.74 13.29 -0.97
C PRO A 249 41.97 14.13 -0.58
N ARG A 250 42.26 14.24 0.73
CA ARG A 250 43.42 14.98 1.25
C ARG A 250 44.65 14.09 1.34
N ARG A 251 45.26 13.76 0.19
CA ARG A 251 46.47 12.92 0.11
C ARG A 251 47.70 13.78 -0.16
N ALA A 252 48.85 13.42 0.41
CA ALA A 252 50.13 14.13 0.20
C ALA A 252 50.57 14.23 -1.27
N VAL A 253 50.10 13.31 -2.12
CA VAL A 253 50.37 13.32 -3.58
C VAL A 253 49.52 14.38 -4.30
N ILE A 254 48.41 14.83 -3.74
CA ILE A 254 47.51 15.82 -4.34
C ILE A 254 47.96 17.21 -3.88
N ALA A 255 48.51 18.00 -4.81
CA ALA A 255 48.96 19.36 -4.55
C ALA A 255 47.79 20.36 -4.46
N GLY A 256 46.66 20.06 -5.11
CA GLY A 256 45.48 20.90 -5.12
C GLY A 256 44.41 20.38 -6.07
N PHE A 257 43.37 21.19 -6.28
CA PHE A 257 42.26 20.91 -7.17
C PHE A 257 42.08 22.07 -8.12
N GLU A 258 41.90 21.77 -9.40
CA GLU A 258 41.59 22.75 -10.43
C GLU A 258 40.31 22.32 -11.17
N ALA A 259 39.60 23.25 -11.80
CA ALA A 259 38.47 22.94 -12.66
C ALA A 259 38.52 23.73 -13.95
N VAL A 260 38.05 23.12 -15.03
CA VAL A 260 38.07 23.71 -16.37
C VAL A 260 36.67 23.77 -16.92
N LYS A 261 36.27 24.92 -17.43
CA LYS A 261 34.99 25.10 -18.10
C LYS A 261 34.88 24.16 -19.31
N LEU A 262 33.77 23.43 -19.38
CA LEU A 262 33.42 22.58 -20.51
C LEU A 262 32.60 23.35 -21.54
N SER A 263 32.85 23.09 -22.82
CA SER A 263 32.07 23.62 -23.94
C SER A 263 30.76 22.84 -24.13
N THR A 264 29.89 22.82 -23.11
CA THR A 264 28.61 22.09 -23.14
C THR A 264 27.54 22.80 -23.98
N GLN A 265 26.59 22.04 -24.50
CA GLN A 265 25.51 22.51 -25.39
C GLN A 265 24.18 21.79 -25.09
N THR A 266 23.16 22.06 -25.91
CA THR A 266 21.91 21.28 -25.88
C THR A 266 22.05 20.10 -26.83
N GLY A 267 21.63 18.92 -26.40
CA GLY A 267 21.76 17.69 -27.19
C GLY A 267 21.02 16.52 -26.54
N ARG A 268 20.93 15.41 -27.27
CA ARG A 268 20.32 14.17 -26.79
C ARG A 268 21.36 13.30 -26.09
N LEU A 269 20.88 12.40 -25.24
CA LEU A 269 21.70 11.48 -24.49
C LEU A 269 21.40 10.05 -24.91
N ARG A 270 22.44 9.29 -25.21
CA ARG A 270 22.37 7.84 -25.46
C ARG A 270 23.31 7.13 -24.50
N ILE A 271 22.76 6.27 -23.65
CA ILE A 271 23.52 5.58 -22.61
C ILE A 271 23.63 4.11 -22.98
N ARG A 272 24.83 3.52 -22.87
CA ARG A 272 25.02 2.07 -22.91
C ARG A 272 25.26 1.54 -21.51
N LEU A 273 24.44 0.60 -21.07
CA LEU A 273 24.57 -0.07 -19.78
C LEU A 273 25.24 -1.41 -19.96
N LEU A 274 26.42 -1.56 -19.37
CA LEU A 274 27.16 -2.82 -19.37
C LEU A 274 27.46 -3.25 -17.95
N ASP A 275 27.49 -4.55 -17.72
CA ASP A 275 27.99 -5.10 -16.47
C ASP A 275 29.49 -4.83 -16.35
N ALA A 276 29.94 -4.45 -15.16
CA ALA A 276 31.32 -4.02 -14.91
C ALA A 276 32.33 -5.15 -15.11
N GLU A 277 31.94 -6.38 -14.78
CA GLU A 277 32.80 -7.57 -14.86
C GLU A 277 32.71 -8.25 -16.23
N SER A 278 31.51 -8.67 -16.62
CA SER A 278 31.27 -9.45 -17.85
C SER A 278 31.29 -8.61 -19.12
N ARG A 279 31.13 -7.28 -19.00
CA ARG A 279 30.98 -6.34 -20.13
C ARG A 279 29.79 -6.66 -21.06
N LEU A 280 28.83 -7.46 -20.59
CA LEU A 280 27.60 -7.78 -21.30
C LEU A 280 26.51 -6.73 -21.00
N PRO A 281 25.55 -6.53 -21.92
CA PRO A 281 24.39 -5.66 -21.68
C PRO A 281 23.57 -6.07 -20.44
N VAL A 282 23.08 -5.09 -19.68
CA VAL A 282 22.20 -5.33 -18.51
C VAL A 282 20.76 -4.95 -18.87
N PRO A 283 19.87 -5.93 -19.15
CA PRO A 283 18.52 -5.66 -19.67
C PRO A 283 17.54 -5.13 -18.61
N ASP A 284 17.70 -5.55 -17.35
CA ASP A 284 16.73 -5.28 -16.26
C ASP A 284 17.09 -4.03 -15.44
N CYS A 285 17.56 -2.97 -16.11
CA CYS A 285 17.85 -1.69 -15.46
C CYS A 285 16.74 -0.66 -15.70
N SER A 286 16.43 0.13 -14.67
CA SER A 286 15.62 1.34 -14.82
C SER A 286 16.57 2.55 -14.90
N VAL A 287 16.49 3.32 -15.98
CA VAL A 287 17.28 4.55 -16.16
C VAL A 287 16.35 5.75 -16.07
N SER A 288 16.70 6.71 -15.22
CA SER A 288 16.11 8.04 -15.24
C SER A 288 17.18 9.10 -15.44
N ALA A 289 16.85 10.18 -16.15
CA ALA A 289 17.80 11.25 -16.40
C ALA A 289 17.10 12.59 -16.54
N ASN A 290 17.57 13.66 -15.87
CA ASN A 290 17.05 15.05 -16.00
C ASN A 290 18.18 16.09 -16.11
N ASP A 291 17.85 17.37 -16.31
CA ASP A 291 18.81 18.48 -16.36
C ASP A 291 18.79 19.36 -15.08
N ARG A 292 18.07 18.93 -14.03
CA ARG A 292 17.79 19.73 -12.82
C ARG A 292 18.53 19.26 -11.57
N GLY A 293 18.97 18.00 -11.54
CA GLY A 293 19.67 17.41 -10.41
C GLY A 293 19.06 16.08 -9.96
N TYR A 294 19.82 15.32 -9.18
CA TYR A 294 19.40 13.99 -8.70
C TYR A 294 18.17 14.03 -7.78
N GLU A 295 17.96 15.12 -7.05
CA GLU A 295 16.83 15.31 -6.12
C GLU A 295 15.50 15.55 -6.86
N SER A 296 15.57 16.03 -8.11
CA SER A 296 14.39 16.34 -8.92
C SER A 296 13.99 15.19 -9.86
N LEU A 297 14.57 14.00 -9.70
CA LEU A 297 14.22 12.85 -10.52
C LEU A 297 12.86 12.29 -10.11
N SER A 298 11.95 12.22 -11.08
CA SER A 298 10.57 11.74 -10.93
C SER A 298 10.29 10.58 -11.89
N GLU A 299 9.09 9.97 -11.79
CA GLU A 299 8.66 8.94 -12.74
C GLU A 299 8.57 9.46 -14.19
N ALA A 300 8.31 10.75 -14.38
CA ALA A 300 8.30 11.39 -15.70
C ALA A 300 9.70 11.51 -16.34
N ASP A 301 10.76 11.29 -15.57
CA ASP A 301 12.14 11.30 -16.05
C ASP A 301 12.66 9.89 -16.37
N LEU A 302 11.82 8.86 -16.22
CA LEU A 302 12.13 7.48 -16.58
C LEU A 302 12.28 7.37 -18.10
N LEU A 303 13.42 6.84 -18.54
CA LEU A 303 13.71 6.57 -19.93
C LEU A 303 13.17 5.19 -20.33
N GLU A 304 13.18 4.92 -21.64
CA GLU A 304 12.85 3.60 -22.17
C GLU A 304 13.80 2.52 -21.59
N ARG A 305 13.31 1.28 -21.55
CA ARG A 305 14.13 0.15 -21.09
C ARG A 305 15.33 -0.05 -22.04
N PRO A 306 16.47 -0.51 -21.52
CA PRO A 306 17.61 -0.85 -22.35
C PRO A 306 17.22 -1.83 -23.46
N ASP A 307 17.70 -1.59 -24.68
CA ASP A 307 17.57 -2.55 -25.78
C ASP A 307 18.44 -3.80 -25.55
N ARG A 308 18.43 -4.74 -26.50
CA ARG A 308 19.21 -5.98 -26.41
C ARG A 308 20.73 -5.76 -26.35
N GLU A 309 21.21 -4.60 -26.79
CA GLU A 309 22.63 -4.21 -26.75
C GLU A 309 22.97 -3.34 -25.52
N GLY A 310 21.97 -3.05 -24.68
CA GLY A 310 22.07 -2.26 -23.46
C GLY A 310 21.94 -0.76 -23.70
N TRP A 311 21.48 -0.32 -24.87
CA TRP A 311 21.30 1.09 -25.16
C TRP A 311 19.98 1.63 -24.65
N VAL A 312 20.04 2.82 -24.07
CA VAL A 312 18.91 3.65 -23.67
C VAL A 312 19.05 4.99 -24.37
N LEU A 313 18.08 5.35 -25.23
CA LEU A 313 18.04 6.64 -25.88
C LEU A 313 17.06 7.55 -25.13
N ALA A 314 17.52 8.72 -24.71
CA ALA A 314 16.62 9.73 -24.18
C ALA A 314 15.92 10.47 -25.32
N ALA A 315 14.58 10.39 -25.34
CA ALA A 315 13.78 11.08 -26.35
C ALA A 315 13.88 12.61 -26.26
N ARG A 316 14.13 13.15 -25.07
CA ARG A 316 14.28 14.59 -24.82
C ARG A 316 15.73 15.06 -24.92
N GLU A 317 15.89 16.34 -25.22
CA GLU A 317 17.17 17.03 -25.18
C GLU A 317 17.49 17.53 -23.77
N PHE A 318 18.76 17.52 -23.43
CA PHE A 318 19.30 18.01 -22.17
C PHE A 318 20.10 19.27 -22.40
N ARG A 319 19.97 20.23 -21.48
CA ARG A 319 20.68 21.50 -21.55
C ARG A 319 21.97 21.39 -20.75
N GLN A 320 23.09 21.29 -21.43
CA GLN A 320 24.47 21.30 -20.91
C GLN A 320 24.89 20.09 -20.07
N ILE A 321 24.00 19.58 -19.22
CA ILE A 321 24.26 18.45 -18.32
C ILE A 321 23.02 17.55 -18.22
N ALA A 322 23.25 16.25 -18.09
CA ALA A 322 22.24 15.28 -17.72
C ALA A 322 22.65 14.56 -16.43
N PHE A 323 21.77 14.58 -15.42
CA PHE A 323 21.90 13.84 -14.18
C PHE A 323 21.25 12.48 -14.36
N VAL A 324 22.07 11.46 -14.61
CA VAL A 324 21.61 10.10 -14.87
C VAL A 324 21.60 9.30 -13.56
N LYS A 325 20.49 8.62 -13.30
CA LYS A 325 20.37 7.63 -12.23
C LYS A 325 19.99 6.29 -12.87
N VAL A 326 20.85 5.30 -12.68
CA VAL A 326 20.60 3.92 -13.10
C VAL A 326 20.37 3.10 -11.84
N SER A 327 19.26 2.39 -11.79
CA SER A 327 18.97 1.42 -10.73
C SER A 327 18.82 0.02 -11.29
N HIS A 328 19.49 -0.94 -10.64
CA HIS A 328 19.47 -2.36 -10.93
C HIS A 328 19.45 -3.13 -9.61
N GLY A 329 18.28 -3.64 -9.22
CA GLY A 329 18.06 -4.15 -7.86
C GLY A 329 18.34 -3.07 -6.81
N ASP A 330 19.24 -3.36 -5.86
CA ASP A 330 19.69 -2.41 -4.84
C ASP A 330 20.81 -1.47 -5.31
N ALA A 331 21.46 -1.78 -6.42
CA ALA A 331 22.55 -0.97 -6.94
C ALA A 331 21.98 0.30 -7.59
N VAL A 332 22.38 1.45 -7.07
CA VAL A 332 22.05 2.76 -7.64
C VAL A 332 23.33 3.46 -8.07
N VAL A 333 23.51 3.63 -9.38
CA VAL A 333 24.59 4.41 -9.96
C VAL A 333 24.05 5.78 -10.33
N ARG A 334 24.64 6.82 -9.76
CA ARG A 334 24.41 8.21 -10.16
C ARG A 334 25.56 8.63 -11.07
N MET A 335 25.30 9.37 -12.13
CA MET A 335 26.38 9.88 -12.99
C MET A 335 25.98 11.19 -13.66
N PRO A 336 26.77 12.26 -13.52
CA PRO A 336 26.53 13.50 -14.22
C PRO A 336 27.25 13.45 -15.57
N VAL A 337 26.48 13.60 -16.65
CA VAL A 337 26.98 13.51 -18.03
C VAL A 337 26.97 14.90 -18.65
N PRO A 338 28.13 15.46 -19.08
CA PRO A 338 28.16 16.73 -19.75
C PRO A 338 27.74 16.54 -21.21
N ILE A 339 26.77 17.33 -21.67
CA ILE A 339 26.28 17.27 -23.04
C ILE A 339 27.20 18.11 -23.91
N THR A 340 28.18 17.45 -24.54
CA THR A 340 29.13 18.12 -25.43
C THR A 340 28.69 18.05 -26.88
N GLU A 341 28.01 17.00 -27.31
CA GLU A 341 27.65 16.77 -28.71
C GLU A 341 26.12 16.76 -28.90
N ASP A 342 25.65 16.80 -30.16
CA ASP A 342 24.22 16.76 -30.49
C ASP A 342 23.58 15.43 -30.05
N LEU A 343 24.36 14.34 -30.12
CA LEU A 343 24.05 13.04 -29.55
C LEU A 343 25.23 12.61 -28.67
N CYS A 344 25.11 12.81 -27.37
CA CYS A 344 26.14 12.41 -26.42
C CYS A 344 25.99 10.92 -26.09
N GLU A 345 26.97 10.11 -26.51
CA GLU A 345 27.02 8.69 -26.16
C GLU A 345 27.85 8.46 -24.90
N GLN A 346 27.30 7.70 -23.94
CA GLN A 346 27.97 7.44 -22.67
C GLN A 346 27.82 5.98 -22.26
N VAL A 347 28.93 5.31 -21.97
CA VAL A 347 28.92 3.95 -21.41
C VAL A 347 28.94 4.03 -19.88
N ILE A 348 28.02 3.33 -19.23
CA ILE A 348 27.94 3.20 -17.77
C ILE A 348 28.16 1.74 -17.41
N LEU A 349 29.11 1.51 -16.51
CA LEU A 349 29.38 0.20 -15.94
C LEU A 349 28.59 0.03 -14.64
N ILE A 350 27.75 -1.00 -14.59
CA ILE A 350 26.94 -1.36 -13.42
C ILE A 350 27.54 -2.63 -12.83
N HIS A 351 27.72 -2.70 -11.52
CA HIS A 351 28.03 -3.98 -10.88
C HIS A 351 26.69 -4.72 -10.73
N ALA A 352 26.35 -5.56 -11.71
CA ALA A 352 25.13 -6.34 -11.63
C ALA A 352 25.35 -7.47 -10.63
N ASP A 353 24.71 -7.38 -9.47
CA ASP A 353 24.62 -8.52 -8.55
C ASP A 353 23.87 -9.64 -9.29
N GLN A 354 24.56 -10.75 -9.58
CA GLN A 354 24.00 -11.87 -10.33
C GLN A 354 22.78 -12.48 -9.61
N ASP A 355 22.68 -12.29 -8.29
CA ASP A 355 21.56 -12.75 -7.47
C ASP A 355 20.43 -11.71 -7.35
N ALA A 356 20.55 -10.52 -7.97
CA ALA A 356 19.59 -9.43 -7.81
C ALA A 356 18.17 -9.83 -8.23
N GLY A 357 18.02 -10.58 -9.32
CA GLY A 357 16.73 -11.08 -9.79
C GLY A 357 16.06 -11.99 -8.75
N GLU A 358 16.81 -12.96 -8.23
CA GLU A 358 16.27 -13.82 -7.19
C GLU A 358 16.01 -13.06 -5.87
N LYS A 359 16.80 -12.02 -5.56
CA LYS A 359 16.59 -11.12 -4.40
C LYS A 359 15.28 -10.37 -4.52
N GLU A 360 14.99 -9.82 -5.68
CA GLU A 360 13.73 -9.12 -5.92
C GLU A 360 12.54 -10.08 -5.91
N ASP A 361 12.66 -11.26 -6.51
CA ASP A 361 11.60 -12.28 -6.48
C ASP A 361 11.26 -12.73 -5.06
N PHE A 362 12.29 -12.91 -4.21
CA PHE A 362 12.10 -13.20 -2.80
C PHE A 362 11.38 -12.07 -2.07
N ARG A 363 11.80 -10.82 -2.27
CA ARG A 363 11.16 -9.64 -1.66
C ARG A 363 9.73 -9.47 -2.14
N ARG A 364 9.47 -9.70 -3.43
CA ARG A 364 8.13 -9.69 -4.01
C ARG A 364 7.25 -10.76 -3.36
N SER A 365 7.75 -11.99 -3.23
CA SER A 365 7.05 -13.09 -2.58
C SER A 365 6.75 -12.78 -1.09
N LEU A 366 7.71 -12.17 -0.38
CA LEU A 366 7.52 -11.74 1.00
C LEU A 366 6.47 -10.61 1.12
N ARG A 367 6.49 -9.62 0.20
CA ARG A 367 5.47 -8.55 0.16
C ARG A 367 4.07 -9.12 -0.02
N PHE A 368 3.91 -10.10 -0.92
CA PHE A 368 2.62 -10.78 -1.11
C PHE A 368 2.16 -11.51 0.16
N LEU A 369 3.07 -12.24 0.83
CA LEU A 369 2.74 -12.90 2.10
C LEU A 369 2.28 -11.89 3.17
N VAL A 370 3.00 -10.78 3.33
CA VAL A 370 2.63 -9.73 4.31
C VAL A 370 1.26 -9.12 3.96
N GLN A 371 0.99 -8.87 2.68
CA GLN A 371 -0.30 -8.36 2.22
C GLN A 371 -1.45 -9.35 2.48
N ASP A 372 -1.21 -10.65 2.26
CA ASP A 372 -2.17 -11.71 2.58
C ASP A 372 -2.50 -11.76 4.08
N LEU A 373 -1.49 -11.63 4.94
CA LEU A 373 -1.67 -11.59 6.39
C LEU A 373 -2.47 -10.36 6.85
N GLN A 374 -2.19 -9.19 6.29
CA GLN A 374 -2.98 -7.98 6.55
C GLN A 374 -4.44 -8.15 6.12
N SER A 375 -4.67 -8.81 4.98
CA SER A 375 -6.02 -9.15 4.52
C SER A 375 -6.73 -10.10 5.49
N ILE A 376 -6.05 -11.15 5.98
CA ILE A 376 -6.58 -12.07 7.00
C ILE A 376 -6.98 -11.31 8.27
N GLN A 377 -6.13 -10.43 8.78
CA GLN A 377 -6.41 -9.63 9.98
C GLN A 377 -7.63 -8.71 9.78
N THR A 378 -7.75 -8.10 8.60
CA THR A 378 -8.87 -7.22 8.24
C THR A 378 -10.20 -7.98 8.19
N MET A 379 -10.20 -9.16 7.56
CA MET A 379 -11.39 -10.02 7.48
C MET A 379 -11.81 -10.53 8.85
N ARG A 380 -10.85 -10.92 9.70
CA ARG A 380 -11.13 -11.32 11.09
C ARG A 380 -11.81 -10.18 11.86
N ALA A 381 -11.28 -8.96 11.76
CA ALA A 381 -11.85 -7.80 12.43
C ALA A 381 -13.26 -7.45 11.89
N ALA A 382 -13.49 -7.61 10.59
CA ALA A 382 -14.81 -7.46 9.99
C ALA A 382 -15.80 -8.50 10.52
N ALA A 383 -15.42 -9.78 10.53
CA ALA A 383 -16.27 -10.87 11.04
C ALA A 383 -16.69 -10.66 12.50
N ILE A 384 -15.77 -10.21 13.35
CA ILE A 384 -16.08 -9.89 14.76
C ILE A 384 -17.08 -8.73 14.87
N ARG A 385 -16.90 -7.67 14.08
CA ARG A 385 -17.83 -6.52 14.09
C ARG A 385 -19.23 -6.92 13.61
N GLU A 386 -19.32 -7.62 12.49
CA GLU A 386 -20.60 -8.12 11.95
C GLU A 386 -21.29 -9.07 12.93
N PHE A 387 -20.54 -9.97 13.55
CA PHE A 387 -21.06 -10.86 14.58
C PHE A 387 -21.61 -10.07 15.77
N ASN A 388 -20.87 -9.08 16.29
CA ASN A 388 -21.32 -8.26 17.41
C ASN A 388 -22.57 -7.45 17.07
N GLU A 389 -22.68 -6.95 15.84
CA GLU A 389 -23.88 -6.25 15.36
C GLU A 389 -25.09 -7.20 15.31
N LEU A 390 -24.97 -8.37 14.68
CA LEU A 390 -26.05 -9.37 14.62
C LEU A 390 -26.44 -9.88 16.01
N ASN A 391 -25.46 -10.05 16.90
CA ASN A 391 -25.68 -10.42 18.29
C ASN A 391 -26.48 -9.36 19.05
N SER A 392 -26.19 -8.07 18.84
CA SER A 392 -26.96 -6.96 19.43
C SER A 392 -28.43 -6.93 18.94
N GLN A 393 -28.68 -7.41 17.72
CA GLN A 393 -30.01 -7.55 17.14
C GLN A 393 -30.71 -8.87 17.54
N LYS A 394 -30.10 -9.69 18.41
CA LYS A 394 -30.56 -11.02 18.82
C LYS A 394 -30.70 -12.02 17.65
N LYS A 395 -29.97 -11.81 16.56
CA LYS A 395 -29.95 -12.68 15.37
C LYS A 395 -28.81 -13.70 15.47
N TYR A 396 -28.87 -14.58 16.47
CA TYR A 396 -27.77 -15.49 16.81
C TYR A 396 -27.44 -16.48 15.69
N GLU A 397 -28.44 -17.04 15.01
CA GLU A 397 -28.24 -18.02 13.92
C GLU A 397 -27.55 -17.39 12.70
N GLU A 398 -28.00 -16.21 12.28
CA GLU A 398 -27.35 -15.45 11.21
C GLU A 398 -25.90 -15.09 11.59
N GLY A 399 -25.69 -14.67 12.84
CA GLY A 399 -24.35 -14.39 13.39
C GLY A 399 -23.44 -15.63 13.36
N LEU A 400 -23.95 -16.78 13.77
CA LEU A 400 -23.21 -18.05 13.75
C LEU A 400 -22.86 -18.47 12.32
N ALA A 401 -23.80 -18.36 11.38
CA ALA A 401 -23.57 -18.66 9.97
C ALA A 401 -22.45 -17.76 9.38
N ARG A 402 -22.45 -16.47 9.71
CA ARG A 402 -21.42 -15.52 9.29
C ARG A 402 -20.05 -15.85 9.87
N VAL A 403 -19.97 -16.17 11.15
CA VAL A 403 -18.71 -16.58 11.80
C VAL A 403 -18.15 -17.86 11.18
N ARG A 404 -19.01 -18.86 10.89
CA ARG A 404 -18.60 -20.11 10.22
C ARG A 404 -18.03 -19.86 8.83
N ALA A 405 -18.71 -19.07 8.01
CA ALA A 405 -18.25 -18.72 6.66
C ALA A 405 -16.91 -17.95 6.71
N ALA A 406 -16.76 -17.01 7.65
CA ALA A 406 -15.51 -16.27 7.83
C ALA A 406 -14.36 -17.19 8.27
N LEU A 407 -14.60 -18.12 9.19
CA LEU A 407 -13.61 -19.10 9.65
C LEU A 407 -13.12 -19.97 8.48
N GLU A 408 -14.02 -20.55 7.69
CA GLU A 408 -13.67 -21.38 6.54
C GLU A 408 -12.75 -20.63 5.55
N PHE A 409 -13.12 -19.39 5.20
CA PHE A 409 -12.34 -18.58 4.28
C PHE A 409 -10.96 -18.19 4.84
N ILE A 410 -10.91 -17.76 6.11
CA ILE A 410 -9.67 -17.33 6.76
C ILE A 410 -8.71 -18.51 6.92
N GLU A 411 -9.20 -19.68 7.33
CA GLU A 411 -8.39 -20.88 7.53
C GLU A 411 -7.72 -21.34 6.22
N GLY A 412 -8.45 -21.32 5.09
CA GLY A 412 -7.90 -21.62 3.78
C GLY A 412 -6.75 -20.69 3.38
N ARG A 413 -6.90 -19.37 3.58
CA ARG A 413 -5.83 -18.41 3.28
C ARG A 413 -4.65 -18.50 4.25
N LEU A 414 -4.91 -18.77 5.53
CA LEU A 414 -3.86 -18.96 6.52
C LEU A 414 -3.01 -20.20 6.22
N GLN A 415 -3.63 -21.26 5.70
CA GLN A 415 -2.91 -22.44 5.23
C GLN A 415 -1.98 -22.12 4.05
N ASN A 416 -2.44 -21.35 3.06
CA ASN A 416 -1.61 -20.91 1.94
C ASN A 416 -0.44 -20.00 2.39
N ALA A 417 -0.70 -19.12 3.37
CA ALA A 417 0.32 -18.27 3.97
C ALA A 417 1.41 -19.09 4.68
N ARG A 418 1.03 -20.15 5.41
CA ARG A 418 1.97 -21.10 6.03
C ARG A 418 2.84 -21.82 4.99
N SER A 419 2.25 -22.33 3.92
CA SER A 419 3.01 -22.98 2.84
C SER A 419 4.00 -22.01 2.19
N SER A 420 3.58 -20.76 1.96
CA SER A 420 4.45 -19.70 1.42
C SER A 420 5.59 -19.35 2.38
N LEU A 421 5.33 -19.33 3.69
CA LEU A 421 6.34 -19.09 4.72
C LEU A 421 7.43 -20.17 4.69
N VAL A 422 7.06 -21.46 4.59
CA VAL A 422 8.03 -22.57 4.53
C VAL A 422 8.95 -22.41 3.32
N ALA A 423 8.39 -22.14 2.14
CA ALA A 423 9.19 -21.89 0.93
C ALA A 423 10.12 -20.67 1.07
N LEU A 424 9.66 -19.60 1.73
CA LEU A 424 10.47 -18.41 2.01
C LEU A 424 11.55 -18.68 3.07
N GLN A 425 11.29 -19.51 4.07
CA GLN A 425 12.27 -19.90 5.09
C GLN A 425 13.44 -20.68 4.46
N GLU A 426 13.15 -21.64 3.59
CA GLU A 426 14.18 -22.38 2.85
C GLU A 426 15.05 -21.47 1.99
N ARG A 427 14.43 -20.52 1.27
CA ARG A 427 15.14 -19.53 0.46
C ARG A 427 15.97 -18.55 1.31
N ALA A 428 15.44 -18.11 2.45
CA ALA A 428 16.16 -17.21 3.36
C ALA A 428 17.37 -17.88 4.03
N GLY A 429 17.32 -19.20 4.25
CA GLY A 429 18.45 -19.96 4.81
C GLY A 429 19.70 -19.94 3.92
N ARG A 430 19.54 -19.76 2.61
CA ARG A 430 20.64 -19.63 1.64
C ARG A 430 21.15 -18.19 1.50
N ARG A 431 20.63 -17.25 2.29
CA ARG A 431 20.84 -15.80 2.14
C ARG A 431 21.36 -15.12 3.40
N ASP A 432 21.42 -13.79 3.33
CA ASP A 432 21.86 -12.90 4.39
C ASP A 432 20.94 -12.95 5.64
N GLU A 433 21.46 -12.44 6.75
CA GLU A 433 20.76 -12.40 8.03
C GLU A 433 19.52 -11.49 8.02
N GLY A 434 19.51 -10.44 7.19
CA GLY A 434 18.36 -9.55 7.03
C GLY A 434 17.17 -10.25 6.41
N SER A 435 17.39 -11.07 5.37
CA SER A 435 16.35 -11.91 4.76
C SER A 435 15.71 -12.87 5.79
N ARG A 436 16.53 -13.45 6.69
CA ARG A 436 16.03 -14.33 7.76
C ARG A 436 15.20 -13.58 8.80
N ALA A 437 15.64 -12.40 9.21
CA ALA A 437 14.91 -11.56 10.16
C ALA A 437 13.53 -11.15 9.64
N LEU A 438 13.42 -10.84 8.34
CA LEU A 438 12.16 -10.49 7.70
C LEU A 438 11.17 -11.68 7.66
N VAL A 439 11.65 -12.88 7.31
CA VAL A 439 10.81 -14.08 7.31
C VAL A 439 10.37 -14.45 8.73
N GLN A 440 11.24 -14.25 9.73
CA GLN A 440 10.88 -14.44 11.13
C GLN A 440 9.82 -13.43 11.61
N ALA A 441 9.82 -12.21 11.09
CA ALA A 441 8.75 -11.24 11.35
C ALA A 441 7.41 -11.70 10.75
N ALA A 442 7.40 -12.21 9.52
CA ALA A 442 6.20 -12.79 8.90
C ALA A 442 5.69 -14.03 9.67
N ALA A 443 6.60 -14.88 10.18
CA ALA A 443 6.24 -16.03 11.02
C ALA A 443 5.51 -15.61 12.31
N ARG A 444 5.95 -14.53 12.96
CA ARG A 444 5.26 -13.97 14.14
C ARG A 444 3.84 -13.51 13.81
N GLN A 445 3.66 -12.85 12.66
CA GLN A 445 2.33 -12.41 12.21
C GLN A 445 1.39 -13.58 11.89
N ILE A 446 1.91 -14.70 11.38
CA ILE A 446 1.13 -15.94 11.19
C ILE A 446 0.64 -16.48 12.53
N ASN A 447 1.50 -16.52 13.55
CA ASN A 447 1.11 -16.97 14.89
C ASN A 447 0.03 -16.06 15.51
N GLU A 448 0.16 -14.74 15.36
CA GLU A 448 -0.88 -13.78 15.81
C GLU A 448 -2.21 -13.95 15.05
N ALA A 449 -2.15 -14.33 13.77
CA ALA A 449 -3.33 -14.65 12.99
C ALA A 449 -4.00 -15.93 13.52
N ASP A 450 -3.21 -16.97 13.80
CA ASP A 450 -3.65 -18.25 14.38
C ASP A 450 -4.33 -18.10 15.74
N ASP A 451 -3.76 -17.29 16.63
CA ASP A 451 -4.35 -17.01 17.94
C ASP A 451 -5.73 -16.37 17.80
N GLY A 452 -5.89 -15.44 16.87
CA GLY A 452 -7.20 -14.81 16.63
C GLY A 452 -8.20 -15.70 15.88
N VAL A 453 -7.74 -16.62 15.01
CA VAL A 453 -8.62 -17.67 14.46
C VAL A 453 -9.11 -18.59 15.57
N SER A 454 -8.23 -18.96 16.50
CA SER A 454 -8.58 -19.77 17.67
C SER A 454 -9.59 -19.07 18.57
N ALA A 455 -9.45 -17.76 18.78
CA ALA A 455 -10.45 -16.96 19.50
C ALA A 455 -11.82 -16.97 18.79
N LEU A 456 -11.83 -16.81 17.45
CA LEU A 456 -13.06 -16.82 16.66
C LEU A 456 -13.76 -18.21 16.67
N ARG A 457 -12.99 -19.31 16.73
CA ARG A 457 -13.54 -20.67 16.94
C ARG A 457 -14.22 -20.81 18.30
N ARG A 458 -13.63 -20.28 19.38
CA ARG A 458 -14.28 -20.29 20.70
C ARG A 458 -15.60 -19.52 20.66
N THR A 459 -15.62 -18.35 20.03
CA THR A 459 -16.87 -17.58 19.85
C THR A 459 -17.94 -18.38 19.10
N ARG A 460 -17.58 -19.10 18.03
CA ARG A 460 -18.50 -20.00 17.32
C ARG A 460 -19.09 -21.06 18.28
N ASP A 461 -18.24 -21.74 19.02
CA ASP A 461 -18.64 -22.85 19.90
C ASP A 461 -19.51 -22.37 21.07
N ASP A 462 -19.18 -21.21 21.65
CA ASP A 462 -19.95 -20.57 22.72
C ASP A 462 -21.35 -20.18 22.24
N VAL A 463 -21.46 -19.61 21.04
CA VAL A 463 -22.74 -19.18 20.44
C VAL A 463 -23.61 -20.39 20.07
N GLU A 464 -23.01 -21.42 19.48
CA GLU A 464 -23.71 -22.67 19.15
C GLU A 464 -24.26 -23.36 20.40
N THR A 465 -23.47 -23.38 21.48
CA THR A 465 -23.91 -23.89 22.79
C THR A 465 -25.06 -23.04 23.34
N ALA A 466 -24.98 -21.71 23.22
CA ALA A 466 -26.02 -20.80 23.69
C ALA A 466 -27.34 -20.96 22.93
N ILE A 467 -27.29 -21.10 21.59
CA ILE A 467 -28.48 -21.36 20.75
C ILE A 467 -29.12 -22.68 21.17
N THR A 468 -28.33 -23.75 21.26
CA THR A 468 -28.83 -25.08 21.66
C THR A 468 -29.53 -25.06 23.02
N LYS A 469 -28.94 -24.36 24.00
CA LYS A 469 -29.54 -24.19 25.34
C LYS A 469 -30.85 -23.38 25.28
N ARG A 470 -30.88 -22.31 24.50
CA ARG A 470 -32.06 -21.44 24.34
C ARG A 470 -33.21 -22.19 23.65
N ASP A 471 -32.90 -22.99 22.64
CA ASP A 471 -33.91 -23.79 21.93
C ASP A 471 -34.46 -24.90 22.81
N ALA A 472 -33.61 -25.58 23.57
CA ALA A 472 -34.03 -26.55 24.59
C ALA A 472 -34.96 -25.90 25.62
N GLN A 473 -34.59 -24.72 26.12
CA GLN A 473 -35.43 -23.95 27.05
C GLN A 473 -36.77 -23.52 26.41
N ALA A 474 -36.78 -23.07 25.16
CA ALA A 474 -37.99 -22.69 24.45
C ALA A 474 -38.94 -23.89 24.24
N ARG A 475 -38.40 -25.05 23.85
CA ARG A 475 -39.16 -26.30 23.75
C ARG A 475 -39.72 -26.74 25.10
N ALA A 476 -38.89 -26.72 26.15
CA ALA A 476 -39.31 -27.03 27.50
C ALA A 476 -40.47 -26.12 27.95
N ASN A 477 -40.39 -24.80 27.71
CA ASN A 477 -41.44 -23.85 28.06
C ASN A 477 -42.77 -24.12 27.34
N VAL A 478 -42.73 -24.48 26.05
CA VAL A 478 -43.94 -24.88 25.31
C VAL A 478 -44.56 -26.15 25.91
N ILE A 479 -43.74 -27.15 26.21
CA ILE A 479 -44.19 -28.41 26.83
C ILE A 479 -44.79 -28.14 28.22
N ILE A 480 -44.17 -27.26 29.01
CA ILE A 480 -44.69 -26.81 30.32
C ILE A 480 -46.06 -26.15 30.15
N GLY A 481 -46.24 -25.29 29.14
CA GLY A 481 -47.54 -24.68 28.85
C GLY A 481 -48.62 -25.70 28.50
N VAL A 482 -48.30 -26.70 27.68
CA VAL A 482 -49.22 -27.82 27.36
C VAL A 482 -49.55 -28.63 28.61
N ALA A 483 -48.55 -28.94 29.44
CA ALA A 483 -48.75 -29.65 30.69
C ALA A 483 -49.64 -28.87 31.68
N GLN A 484 -49.45 -27.54 31.78
CA GLN A 484 -50.32 -26.68 32.59
C GLN A 484 -51.77 -26.71 32.09
N GLN A 485 -51.99 -26.69 30.77
CA GLN A 485 -53.32 -26.80 30.19
C GLN A 485 -53.96 -28.17 30.53
N GLN A 486 -53.22 -29.26 30.37
CA GLN A 486 -53.71 -30.61 30.72
C GLN A 486 -54.02 -30.76 32.21
N GLU A 487 -53.20 -30.18 33.08
CA GLU A 487 -53.48 -30.09 34.52
C GLU A 487 -54.77 -29.31 34.79
N GLN A 488 -55.00 -28.22 34.04
CA GLN A 488 -56.23 -27.44 34.15
C GLN A 488 -57.48 -28.19 33.68
N ASP A 489 -57.34 -28.99 32.62
CA ASP A 489 -58.37 -29.84 32.03
C ASP A 489 -58.65 -31.11 32.88
N GLY A 490 -57.84 -31.33 33.92
CA GLY A 490 -57.94 -32.48 34.83
C GLY A 490 -57.31 -33.75 34.27
N ASP A 491 -56.57 -33.70 33.17
CA ASP A 491 -55.85 -34.84 32.59
C ASP A 491 -54.44 -34.97 33.22
N ILE A 492 -54.42 -35.34 34.50
CA ILE A 492 -53.21 -35.29 35.35
C ILE A 492 -52.10 -36.24 34.90
N ASP A 493 -52.43 -37.45 34.45
CA ASP A 493 -51.43 -38.41 33.97
C ASP A 493 -50.64 -37.85 32.77
N GLU A 494 -51.36 -37.27 31.80
CA GLU A 494 -50.75 -36.62 30.65
C GLU A 494 -49.93 -35.39 31.04
N ALA A 495 -50.45 -34.57 31.97
CA ALA A 495 -49.73 -33.41 32.47
C ALA A 495 -48.39 -33.79 33.13
N ILE A 496 -48.38 -34.84 33.96
CA ILE A 496 -47.16 -35.37 34.59
C ILE A 496 -46.16 -35.82 33.53
N LEU A 497 -46.60 -36.62 32.54
CA LEU A 497 -45.74 -37.07 31.44
C LEU A 497 -45.14 -35.90 30.65
N ARG A 498 -45.91 -34.85 30.38
CA ARG A 498 -45.41 -33.66 29.69
C ARG A 498 -44.41 -32.88 30.54
N TYR A 499 -44.64 -32.71 31.83
CA TYR A 499 -43.65 -32.06 32.70
C TYR A 499 -42.34 -32.85 32.79
N GLU A 500 -42.39 -34.18 32.83
CA GLU A 500 -41.20 -35.02 32.78
C GLU A 500 -40.44 -34.89 31.46
N LEU A 501 -41.17 -34.82 30.34
CA LEU A 501 -40.58 -34.54 29.04
C LEU A 501 -39.89 -33.16 29.04
N ALA A 502 -40.52 -32.13 29.61
CA ALA A 502 -39.89 -30.81 29.75
C ALA A 502 -38.62 -30.85 30.62
N LEU A 503 -38.62 -31.62 31.71
CA LEU A 503 -37.42 -31.84 32.54
C LEU A 503 -36.32 -32.61 31.80
N SER A 504 -36.67 -33.47 30.83
CA SER A 504 -35.68 -34.14 29.98
C SER A 504 -34.99 -33.18 29.00
N GLU A 505 -35.72 -32.17 28.50
CA GLU A 505 -35.16 -31.10 27.67
C GLU A 505 -34.32 -30.12 28.49
N GLN A 506 -34.75 -29.81 29.72
CA GLN A 506 -34.04 -28.91 30.63
C GLN A 506 -33.98 -29.50 32.06
N PRO A 507 -32.92 -30.27 32.39
CA PRO A 507 -32.80 -30.93 33.69
C PRO A 507 -32.66 -29.99 34.89
N ASP A 508 -32.26 -28.74 34.65
CA ASP A 508 -31.92 -27.76 35.68
C ASP A 508 -33.12 -26.85 36.02
N GLN A 509 -34.27 -27.46 36.31
CA GLN A 509 -35.50 -26.79 36.74
C GLN A 509 -36.02 -27.36 38.07
N PRO A 510 -35.46 -26.95 39.23
CA PRO A 510 -35.80 -27.54 40.53
C PRO A 510 -37.28 -27.36 40.91
N ALA A 511 -37.85 -26.18 40.65
CA ALA A 511 -39.27 -25.90 40.91
C ALA A 511 -40.21 -26.80 40.10
N LEU A 512 -39.86 -27.09 38.83
CA LEU A 512 -40.66 -27.99 37.99
C LEU A 512 -40.59 -29.43 38.51
N ARG A 513 -39.41 -29.88 38.96
CA ARG A 513 -39.23 -31.19 39.58
C ARG A 513 -40.06 -31.34 40.85
N GLU A 514 -40.01 -30.34 41.73
CA GLU A 514 -40.84 -30.31 42.94
C GLU A 514 -42.34 -30.35 42.62
N LYS A 515 -42.77 -29.61 41.61
CA LYS A 515 -44.17 -29.64 41.14
C LYS A 515 -44.57 -31.03 40.64
N VAL A 516 -43.74 -31.69 39.84
CA VAL A 516 -43.99 -33.06 39.36
C VAL A 516 -44.09 -34.04 40.53
N ASP A 517 -43.18 -33.95 41.49
CA ASP A 517 -43.18 -34.80 42.68
C ASP A 517 -44.45 -34.58 43.54
N GLN A 518 -44.86 -33.32 43.70
CA GLN A 518 -46.11 -32.97 44.39
C GLN A 518 -47.35 -33.48 43.66
N LEU A 519 -47.40 -33.34 42.33
CA LEU A 519 -48.50 -33.87 41.51
C LEU A 519 -48.55 -35.40 41.62
N ARG A 520 -47.43 -36.10 41.47
CA ARG A 520 -47.35 -37.57 41.63
C ARG A 520 -47.81 -38.03 43.00
N LYS A 521 -47.37 -37.35 44.07
CA LYS A 521 -47.77 -37.66 45.45
C LYS A 521 -49.27 -37.47 45.66
N THR A 522 -49.82 -36.37 45.15
CA THR A 522 -51.25 -36.07 45.26
C THR A 522 -52.09 -37.02 44.40
N TRP A 523 -51.57 -37.39 43.23
CA TRP A 523 -52.20 -38.28 42.27
C TRP A 523 -52.09 -39.77 42.63
N GLN A 524 -51.41 -40.15 43.71
CA GLN A 524 -51.28 -41.55 44.10
C GLN A 524 -52.64 -42.18 44.49
N VAL A 525 -52.94 -43.37 43.97
CA VAL A 525 -54.15 -44.13 44.32
C VAL A 525 -54.06 -44.61 45.78
N LYS A 526 -55.16 -44.44 46.54
CA LYS A 526 -55.21 -44.62 48.01
C LYS A 526 -56.01 -45.87 48.44
N GLY A 527 -56.29 -46.78 47.50
CA GLY A 527 -57.05 -48.02 47.71
C GLY A 527 -57.95 -48.39 46.52
N PRO A 528 -58.54 -49.61 46.51
CA PRO A 528 -59.32 -50.12 45.38
C PRO A 528 -60.60 -49.31 45.12
N ASP A 529 -61.29 -48.84 46.16
CA ASP A 529 -62.49 -48.00 45.98
C ASP A 529 -62.14 -46.65 45.32
N HIS A 530 -60.97 -46.09 45.64
CA HIS A 530 -60.48 -44.86 45.03
C HIS A 530 -60.17 -45.06 43.54
N GLU A 531 -59.51 -46.17 43.21
CA GLU A 531 -59.22 -46.56 41.83
C GLU A 531 -60.49 -46.77 41.00
N GLN A 532 -61.49 -47.46 41.55
CA GLN A 532 -62.79 -47.65 40.91
C GLN A 532 -63.51 -46.32 40.67
N ALA A 533 -63.49 -45.41 41.65
CA ALA A 533 -64.06 -44.07 41.51
C ALA A 533 -63.38 -43.27 40.38
N ARG A 534 -62.04 -43.28 40.31
CA ARG A 534 -61.30 -42.64 39.22
C ARG A 534 -61.60 -43.26 37.87
N THR A 535 -61.58 -44.59 37.78
CA THR A 535 -61.88 -45.34 36.56
C THR A 535 -63.27 -45.00 36.05
N LEU A 536 -64.26 -44.95 36.95
CA LEU A 536 -65.61 -44.53 36.62
C LEU A 536 -65.63 -43.12 36.04
N ILE A 537 -64.96 -42.16 36.66
CA ILE A 537 -64.95 -40.75 36.23
C ILE A 537 -64.22 -40.58 34.87
N TYR A 538 -63.00 -41.09 34.75
CA TYR A 538 -62.15 -40.87 33.58
C TYR A 538 -62.54 -41.70 32.36
N GLN A 539 -63.00 -42.94 32.56
CA GLN A 539 -63.24 -43.86 31.45
C GLN A 539 -64.71 -43.95 31.06
N ARG A 540 -65.62 -43.99 32.04
CA ARG A 540 -67.05 -44.21 31.79
C ARG A 540 -67.86 -42.92 31.78
N TRP A 541 -67.75 -42.10 32.81
CA TRP A 541 -68.52 -40.87 32.95
C TRP A 541 -68.11 -39.81 31.92
N ALA A 542 -66.81 -39.64 31.68
CA ALA A 542 -66.31 -38.72 30.65
C ALA A 542 -66.80 -39.03 29.22
N LYS A 543 -67.22 -40.28 28.97
CA LYS A 543 -67.73 -40.74 27.67
C LYS A 543 -69.22 -41.06 27.69
N ALA A 544 -69.91 -40.81 28.81
CA ALA A 544 -71.32 -41.11 28.95
C ALA A 544 -72.14 -40.29 27.96
N GLU A 545 -73.03 -40.95 27.23
CA GLU A 545 -73.99 -40.25 26.37
C GLU A 545 -75.14 -39.68 27.19
N VAL A 546 -75.86 -38.71 26.64
CA VAL A 546 -76.95 -37.99 27.32
C VAL A 546 -78.01 -38.93 27.91
N THR A 547 -78.27 -40.07 27.25
CA THR A 547 -79.21 -41.11 27.69
C THR A 547 -78.71 -41.92 28.89
N GLU A 548 -77.40 -42.02 29.09
CA GLU A 548 -76.77 -42.81 30.14
C GLU A 548 -76.58 -42.00 31.43
N ILE A 549 -76.51 -40.66 31.34
CA ILE A 549 -76.24 -39.74 32.45
C ILE A 549 -77.13 -40.03 33.66
N GLU A 550 -78.45 -40.16 33.47
CA GLU A 550 -79.39 -40.38 34.58
C GLU A 550 -79.10 -41.70 35.34
N SER A 551 -78.76 -42.77 34.61
CA SER A 551 -78.48 -44.08 35.20
C SER A 551 -77.13 -44.15 35.93
N LEU A 552 -76.16 -43.36 35.47
CA LEU A 552 -74.80 -43.33 36.01
C LEU A 552 -74.64 -42.32 37.16
N LEU A 553 -75.50 -41.29 37.23
CA LEU A 553 -75.42 -40.22 38.22
C LEU A 553 -75.31 -40.71 39.68
N PRO A 554 -76.07 -41.72 40.16
CA PRO A 554 -75.92 -42.23 41.52
C PRO A 554 -74.55 -42.87 41.79
N GLN A 555 -73.97 -43.53 40.79
CA GLN A 555 -72.63 -44.14 40.89
C GLN A 555 -71.56 -43.05 40.96
N VAL A 556 -71.72 -41.98 40.17
CA VAL A 556 -70.79 -40.85 40.14
C VAL A 556 -70.89 -40.02 41.43
N GLN A 557 -72.08 -39.89 42.03
CA GLN A 557 -72.25 -39.30 43.36
C GLN A 557 -71.49 -40.08 44.43
N LYS A 558 -71.61 -41.42 44.43
CA LYS A 558 -70.84 -42.29 45.33
C LYS A 558 -69.33 -42.18 45.06
N ALA A 559 -68.93 -42.03 43.80
CA ALA A 559 -67.54 -41.79 43.44
C ALA A 559 -67.03 -40.45 44.00
N LEU A 560 -67.79 -39.35 43.92
CA LEU A 560 -67.45 -38.07 44.56
C LEU A 560 -67.27 -38.21 46.07
N ASP A 561 -68.19 -38.90 46.76
CA ASP A 561 -68.07 -39.12 48.21
C ASP A 561 -66.78 -39.92 48.55
N THR A 562 -66.41 -40.87 47.68
CA THR A 562 -65.17 -41.63 47.80
C THR A 562 -63.93 -40.75 47.57
N LEU A 563 -63.94 -39.89 46.53
CA LEU A 563 -62.87 -38.92 46.27
C LEU A 563 -62.70 -37.95 47.45
N ARG A 564 -63.80 -37.46 48.00
CA ARG A 564 -63.81 -36.59 49.19
C ARG A 564 -63.21 -37.26 50.41
N ALA A 565 -63.65 -38.49 50.72
CA ALA A 565 -63.12 -39.26 51.85
C ALA A 565 -61.62 -39.57 51.72
N ARG A 566 -61.10 -39.65 50.49
CA ARG A 566 -59.68 -39.90 50.20
C ARG A 566 -58.88 -38.63 49.97
N GLY A 567 -59.49 -37.44 49.99
CA GLY A 567 -58.83 -36.18 49.72
C GLY A 567 -58.16 -36.15 48.34
N ASP A 568 -58.93 -36.46 47.29
CA ASP A 568 -58.48 -36.36 45.90
C ASP A 568 -59.20 -35.22 45.15
N PRO A 569 -58.71 -33.97 45.29
CA PRO A 569 -59.29 -32.83 44.59
C PRO A 569 -59.03 -32.86 43.07
N LEU A 570 -58.01 -33.59 42.61
CA LEU A 570 -57.62 -33.59 41.20
C LEU A 570 -58.64 -34.36 40.34
N SER A 571 -59.07 -35.53 40.80
CA SER A 571 -60.14 -36.29 40.11
C SER A 571 -61.49 -35.58 40.19
N ALA A 572 -61.76 -34.86 41.29
CA ALA A 572 -62.97 -34.07 41.43
C ALA A 572 -62.98 -32.87 40.47
N ARG A 573 -61.82 -32.29 40.18
CA ARG A 573 -61.68 -31.25 39.15
C ARG A 573 -62.06 -31.78 37.77
N ARG A 574 -61.55 -32.97 37.40
CA ARG A 574 -61.96 -33.61 36.14
C ARG A 574 -63.46 -33.87 36.09
N LEU A 575 -64.03 -34.35 37.18
CA LEU A 575 -65.47 -34.56 37.30
C LEU A 575 -66.26 -33.27 37.06
N SER A 576 -65.82 -32.15 37.65
CA SER A 576 -66.44 -30.83 37.45
C SER A 576 -66.44 -30.41 35.98
N ILE A 577 -65.31 -30.61 35.28
CA ILE A 577 -65.16 -30.27 33.87
C ILE A 577 -66.06 -31.12 32.99
N VAL A 578 -66.08 -32.45 33.23
CA VAL A 578 -66.94 -33.39 32.50
C VAL A 578 -68.41 -33.06 32.74
N ASN A 579 -68.81 -32.73 33.97
CA ASN A 579 -70.18 -32.33 34.29
C ASN A 579 -70.60 -31.07 33.53
N ASN A 580 -69.73 -30.05 33.44
CA ASN A 580 -70.02 -28.84 32.66
C ASN A 580 -70.20 -29.16 31.16
N SER A 581 -69.39 -30.06 30.61
CA SER A 581 -69.58 -30.56 29.23
C SER A 581 -70.93 -31.24 29.06
N HIS A 582 -71.30 -32.13 29.99
CA HIS A 582 -72.58 -32.83 29.99
C HIS A 582 -73.78 -31.88 30.11
N LEU A 583 -73.69 -30.85 30.97
CA LEU A 583 -74.71 -29.80 31.07
C LEU A 583 -74.86 -29.04 29.75
N GLY A 584 -73.75 -28.72 29.07
CA GLY A 584 -73.78 -28.10 27.75
C GLY A 584 -74.48 -28.98 26.70
N GLN A 585 -74.19 -30.28 26.68
CA GLN A 585 -74.83 -31.24 25.78
C GLN A 585 -76.34 -31.39 26.08
N LEU A 586 -76.72 -31.48 27.36
CA LEU A 586 -78.12 -31.55 27.78
C LEU A 586 -78.91 -30.31 27.35
N ASN A 587 -78.35 -29.11 27.56
CA ASN A 587 -78.97 -27.86 27.13
C ASN A 587 -79.17 -27.82 25.61
N ALA A 588 -78.19 -28.29 24.83
CA ALA A 588 -78.33 -28.37 23.37
C ALA A 588 -79.47 -29.32 22.94
N VAL A 589 -79.67 -30.44 23.65
CA VAL A 589 -80.80 -31.35 23.40
C VAL A 589 -82.13 -30.71 23.78
N ILE A 590 -82.20 -30.01 24.92
CA ILE A 590 -83.38 -29.27 25.36
C ILE A 590 -83.76 -28.20 24.33
N ASP A 591 -82.79 -27.42 23.85
CA ASP A 591 -82.99 -26.40 22.82
C ASP A 591 -83.57 -27.02 21.53
N GLN A 592 -83.02 -28.16 21.10
CA GLN A 592 -83.52 -28.89 19.93
C GLN A 592 -84.95 -29.42 20.10
N LEU A 593 -85.28 -29.98 21.27
CA LEU A 593 -86.62 -30.48 21.58
C LEU A 593 -87.64 -29.34 21.69
N SER A 594 -87.24 -28.19 22.23
CA SER A 594 -88.12 -27.01 22.40
C SER A 594 -88.62 -26.43 21.08
N LEU A 595 -87.86 -26.62 20.00
CA LEU A 595 -88.23 -26.20 18.64
C LEU A 595 -89.28 -27.11 18.00
N ARG A 596 -89.51 -28.30 18.56
CA ARG A 596 -90.48 -29.28 18.05
C ARG A 596 -91.75 -29.24 18.90
N SER A 597 -92.92 -29.35 18.27
CA SER A 597 -94.21 -29.16 18.94
C SER A 597 -95.00 -30.44 19.21
N ALA A 598 -94.40 -31.63 19.05
CA ALA A 598 -95.09 -32.89 19.33
C ALA A 598 -95.26 -33.11 20.84
N GLU A 599 -96.32 -33.80 21.26
CA GLU A 599 -96.54 -34.13 22.68
C GLU A 599 -95.43 -35.02 23.25
N GLU A 600 -94.88 -35.92 22.43
CA GLU A 600 -93.74 -36.77 22.82
C GLU A 600 -92.48 -35.94 23.11
N ASP A 601 -92.19 -34.92 22.28
CA ASP A 601 -91.05 -34.01 22.48
C ASP A 601 -91.19 -33.20 23.78
N LYS A 602 -92.42 -32.86 24.19
CA LYS A 602 -92.68 -32.15 25.46
C LYS A 602 -92.35 -33.03 26.68
N ALA A 603 -92.71 -34.31 26.64
CA ALA A 603 -92.41 -35.24 27.71
C ALA A 603 -90.89 -35.50 27.82
N GLU A 604 -90.19 -35.61 26.69
CA GLU A 604 -88.72 -35.72 26.68
C GLU A 604 -88.05 -34.43 27.16
N LEU A 605 -88.58 -33.26 26.81
CA LEU A 605 -88.08 -31.97 27.28
C LEU A 605 -88.17 -31.86 28.80
N GLU A 606 -89.32 -32.18 29.40
CA GLU A 606 -89.48 -32.17 30.87
C GLU A 606 -88.50 -33.14 31.55
N LYS A 607 -88.30 -34.33 30.96
CA LYS A 607 -87.33 -35.31 31.45
C LYS A 607 -85.90 -34.76 31.44
N TYR A 608 -85.45 -34.20 30.32
CA TYR A 608 -84.08 -33.67 30.20
C TYR A 608 -83.89 -32.39 31.02
N ALA A 609 -84.91 -31.56 31.17
CA ALA A 609 -84.88 -30.39 32.06
C ALA A 609 -84.69 -30.82 33.54
N ALA A 610 -85.46 -31.80 34.00
CA ALA A 610 -85.30 -32.35 35.35
C ALA A 610 -83.93 -33.02 35.55
N LEU A 611 -83.41 -33.71 34.53
CA LEU A 611 -82.06 -34.28 34.57
C LEU A 611 -80.97 -33.20 34.65
N THR A 612 -81.15 -32.09 33.93
CA THR A 612 -80.25 -30.93 33.96
C THR A 612 -80.21 -30.30 35.34
N GLU A 613 -81.36 -30.13 35.99
CA GLU A 613 -81.43 -29.63 37.38
C GLU A 613 -80.71 -30.56 38.38
N LYS A 614 -80.93 -31.87 38.27
CA LYS A 614 -80.22 -32.88 39.08
C LYS A 614 -78.71 -32.82 38.87
N LEU A 615 -78.26 -32.72 37.63
CA LEU A 615 -76.83 -32.64 37.29
C LEU A 615 -76.22 -31.31 37.76
N ALA A 616 -76.94 -30.19 37.65
CA ALA A 616 -76.49 -28.89 38.14
C ALA A 616 -76.34 -28.88 39.67
N ALA A 617 -77.30 -29.43 40.41
CA ALA A 617 -77.19 -29.58 41.86
C ALA A 617 -76.03 -30.49 42.27
N PHE A 618 -75.78 -31.56 41.49
CA PHE A 618 -74.60 -32.39 41.69
C PHE A 618 -73.30 -31.62 41.42
N GLN A 619 -73.27 -30.82 40.36
CA GLN A 619 -72.13 -30.00 40.01
C GLN A 619 -71.80 -28.98 41.10
N THR A 620 -72.80 -28.35 41.72
CA THR A 620 -72.59 -27.48 42.90
C THR A 620 -71.87 -28.24 44.02
N ARG A 621 -72.27 -29.48 44.34
CA ARG A 621 -71.59 -30.30 45.34
C ARG A 621 -70.13 -30.60 44.99
N VAL A 622 -69.81 -30.78 43.70
CA VAL A 622 -68.43 -30.99 43.24
C VAL A 622 -67.61 -29.72 43.44
N VAL A 623 -68.17 -28.55 43.07
CA VAL A 623 -67.51 -27.25 43.24
C VAL A 623 -67.29 -26.93 44.72
N ASP A 624 -68.30 -27.14 45.58
CA ASP A 624 -68.18 -26.94 47.03
C ASP A 624 -67.03 -27.77 47.62
N TYR A 625 -66.86 -29.01 47.16
CA TYR A 625 -65.74 -29.87 47.57
C TYR A 625 -64.39 -29.32 47.09
N LEU A 626 -64.32 -28.83 45.86
CA LEU A 626 -63.08 -28.25 45.31
C LEU A 626 -62.68 -26.96 46.05
N GLU A 627 -63.64 -26.09 46.37
CA GLU A 627 -63.40 -24.89 47.17
C GLU A 627 -62.92 -25.24 48.58
N GLN A 628 -63.57 -26.21 49.24
CA GLN A 628 -63.14 -26.71 50.55
C GLN A 628 -61.71 -27.26 50.50
N ALA A 629 -61.40 -28.10 49.51
CA ALA A 629 -60.06 -28.68 49.36
C ALA A 629 -58.98 -27.63 49.08
N LEU A 630 -59.32 -26.54 48.39
CA LEU A 630 -58.40 -25.40 48.18
C LEU A 630 -58.15 -24.64 49.49
N THR A 631 -59.17 -24.48 50.35
CA THR A 631 -59.04 -23.79 51.64
C THR A 631 -58.37 -24.62 52.74
N GLU A 632 -58.53 -25.95 52.72
CA GLU A 632 -57.95 -26.87 53.71
C GLU A 632 -56.51 -27.28 53.39
N SER A 633 -56.02 -26.93 52.20
CA SER A 633 -54.62 -27.14 51.85
C SER A 633 -53.74 -26.35 52.84
N PRO A 634 -52.76 -26.99 53.50
CA PRO A 634 -51.93 -26.33 54.51
C PRO A 634 -51.32 -25.04 53.94
N PRO A 635 -51.24 -23.95 54.72
CA PRO A 635 -50.83 -22.65 54.22
C PRO A 635 -49.52 -22.79 53.46
N ALA A 636 -49.56 -22.47 52.17
CA ALA A 636 -48.42 -22.51 51.29
C ALA A 636 -47.25 -21.78 51.96
N ALA A 637 -46.06 -22.39 51.92
CA ALA A 637 -44.83 -21.67 52.22
C ALA A 637 -44.83 -20.33 51.45
N PRO A 638 -44.35 -19.23 52.07
CA PRO A 638 -44.53 -17.88 51.55
C PRO A 638 -44.17 -17.81 50.06
N ALA A 639 -45.14 -17.34 49.26
CA ALA A 639 -45.08 -17.30 47.81
C ALA A 639 -43.70 -16.84 47.33
N GLU A 640 -42.92 -17.78 46.78
CA GLU A 640 -41.75 -17.43 45.99
C GLU A 640 -42.23 -16.58 44.82
N THR A 641 -41.79 -15.32 44.84
CA THR A 641 -41.92 -14.36 43.76
C THR A 641 -41.74 -15.05 42.41
N THR A 642 -42.78 -14.99 41.59
CA THR A 642 -42.76 -15.33 40.17
C THR A 642 -41.43 -14.87 39.58
N PRO A 643 -40.58 -15.75 39.01
CA PRO A 643 -39.34 -15.31 38.39
C PRO A 643 -39.71 -14.37 37.25
N GLN A 644 -39.38 -13.09 37.46
CA GLN A 644 -39.35 -12.09 36.41
C GLN A 644 -38.60 -12.71 35.22
N PRO A 645 -39.09 -12.60 33.96
CA PRO A 645 -38.40 -13.16 32.81
C PRO A 645 -36.94 -12.70 32.84
N PRO A 646 -35.96 -13.61 32.67
CA PRO A 646 -34.56 -13.29 32.90
C PRO A 646 -34.18 -12.06 32.07
N SER A 647 -33.84 -10.98 32.75
CA SER A 647 -33.16 -9.84 32.17
C SER A 647 -31.94 -10.40 31.44
N THR A 648 -31.94 -10.25 30.11
CA THR A 648 -30.82 -10.59 29.22
C THR A 648 -29.48 -10.31 29.92
N PRO A 649 -28.55 -11.28 30.03
CA PRO A 649 -27.26 -11.01 30.63
C PRO A 649 -26.53 -9.99 29.77
N LEU A 650 -26.33 -8.79 30.33
CA LEU A 650 -25.30 -7.86 29.87
C LEU A 650 -23.97 -8.61 29.94
N GLY A 651 -23.26 -8.66 28.81
CA GLY A 651 -21.98 -9.33 28.69
C GLY A 651 -20.93 -8.80 29.67
N PRO A 652 -19.82 -9.54 29.88
CA PRO A 652 -18.79 -9.15 30.82
C PRO A 652 -18.05 -7.91 30.31
N ASP A 653 -18.26 -6.77 30.98
CA ASP A 653 -17.40 -5.61 30.92
C ASP A 653 -16.02 -5.98 31.49
N ALA A 654 -15.10 -6.33 30.60
CA ALA A 654 -13.68 -6.36 30.90
C ALA A 654 -13.14 -4.92 30.87
N ALA A 655 -13.01 -4.33 32.06
CA ALA A 655 -12.24 -3.11 32.27
C ALA A 655 -10.75 -3.34 31.95
N PRO A 656 -10.07 -2.42 31.22
CA PRO A 656 -8.62 -2.46 31.09
C PRO A 656 -7.94 -1.85 32.35
N PRO A 657 -6.74 -2.33 32.75
CA PRO A 657 -6.07 -1.84 33.94
C PRO A 657 -5.26 -0.57 33.65
N GLY A 658 -5.39 0.41 34.55
CA GLY A 658 -4.32 1.29 35.02
C GLY A 658 -3.59 2.19 34.02
N LYS A 659 -3.85 3.50 34.10
CA LYS A 659 -2.81 4.52 33.89
C LYS A 659 -2.96 5.66 34.90
N PRO A 660 -1.85 6.21 35.42
CA PRO A 660 -1.81 7.05 36.61
C PRO A 660 -2.15 8.50 36.31
N ALA A 661 -2.61 9.18 37.36
CA ALA A 661 -2.91 10.60 37.40
C ALA A 661 -1.68 11.47 37.11
N ALA A 662 -1.83 12.41 36.17
CA ALA A 662 -1.04 13.62 36.08
C ALA A 662 -1.97 14.75 35.63
N GLU A 663 -2.07 15.80 36.46
CA GLU A 663 -2.72 17.08 36.16
C GLU A 663 -2.16 17.70 34.87
N PRO A 664 -2.98 18.48 34.15
CA PRO A 664 -2.44 19.60 33.38
C PRO A 664 -3.04 20.95 33.80
N PRO A 665 -2.29 22.05 33.55
CA PRO A 665 -2.59 23.37 34.07
C PRO A 665 -3.64 24.11 33.25
N LYS A 666 -4.30 25.06 33.93
CA LYS A 666 -5.15 26.09 33.36
C LYS A 666 -4.37 27.01 32.41
N GLY A 667 -4.97 27.35 31.27
CA GLY A 667 -4.62 28.55 30.50
C GLY A 667 -4.63 28.34 28.99
N GLY A 668 -5.61 28.91 28.29
CA GLY A 668 -5.64 28.89 26.83
C GLY A 668 -6.88 29.61 26.28
N THR A 669 -6.65 30.83 25.82
CA THR A 669 -7.57 31.84 25.29
C THR A 669 -8.41 31.35 24.10
N ALA A 670 -9.69 31.70 24.10
CA ALA A 670 -10.63 31.45 23.01
C ALA A 670 -10.34 32.32 21.78
N VAL A 671 -10.34 31.71 20.59
CA VAL A 671 -10.42 32.36 19.28
C VAL A 671 -11.68 31.83 18.59
N PRO A 672 -12.55 32.70 18.04
CA PRO A 672 -13.83 32.28 17.46
C PRO A 672 -13.66 31.68 16.04
N PRO A 673 -14.59 30.80 15.61
CA PRO A 673 -14.48 30.07 14.35
C PRO A 673 -14.77 30.95 13.13
N GLU A 674 -13.89 30.81 12.14
CA GLU A 674 -13.93 31.44 10.84
C GLU A 674 -15.01 30.78 9.95
N LYS A 675 -15.77 31.64 9.27
CA LYS A 675 -16.96 31.33 8.47
C LYS A 675 -16.53 30.88 7.06
N PRO A 676 -17.09 29.80 6.48
CA PRO A 676 -16.77 29.41 5.11
C PRO A 676 -17.38 30.39 4.09
N PRO A 677 -16.68 30.72 2.98
CA PRO A 677 -17.15 31.70 2.02
C PRO A 677 -18.27 31.15 1.14
N ALA A 678 -19.22 32.06 0.86
CA ALA A 678 -20.36 31.87 -0.01
C ALA A 678 -19.94 31.69 -1.47
N ALA A 679 -20.64 30.78 -2.17
CA ALA A 679 -20.66 30.71 -3.61
C ALA A 679 -21.60 31.80 -4.15
N GLU A 680 -21.10 32.60 -5.08
CA GLU A 680 -21.89 33.50 -5.92
C GLU A 680 -21.99 32.97 -7.37
N PRO A 681 -23.01 33.40 -8.12
CA PRO A 681 -23.67 32.58 -9.13
C PRO A 681 -23.26 32.88 -10.58
N ASP A 682 -23.72 32.00 -11.45
CA ASP A 682 -23.77 32.06 -12.91
C ASP A 682 -23.93 33.47 -13.51
N GLU A 683 -23.02 33.83 -14.41
CA GLU A 683 -23.29 34.76 -15.50
C GLU A 683 -23.02 34.10 -16.85
N ASN A 684 -24.12 33.83 -17.53
CA ASN A 684 -24.23 33.53 -18.95
C ASN A 684 -24.06 34.86 -19.73
N PRO A 685 -23.43 34.86 -20.92
CA PRO A 685 -24.17 35.43 -22.02
C PRO A 685 -24.08 34.63 -23.33
N ALA A 686 -25.24 34.54 -23.95
CA ALA A 686 -25.47 34.04 -25.30
C ALA A 686 -24.73 34.86 -26.37
N VAL A 687 -24.18 34.19 -27.39
CA VAL A 687 -24.11 34.71 -28.77
C VAL A 687 -24.40 33.59 -29.78
N LYS A 688 -25.15 34.01 -30.81
CA LYS A 688 -25.86 33.30 -31.86
C LYS A 688 -24.98 32.70 -32.98
N THR A 689 -25.52 31.62 -33.55
CA THR A 689 -25.58 31.21 -34.98
C THR A 689 -24.32 31.16 -35.82
N GLY A 690 -24.03 29.98 -36.37
CA GLY A 690 -23.15 29.78 -37.51
C GLY A 690 -23.21 28.35 -38.05
N THR A 691 -24.20 28.10 -38.91
CA THR A 691 -24.37 26.90 -39.75
C THR A 691 -23.10 26.58 -40.54
N SER A 692 -22.64 25.33 -40.56
CA SER A 692 -22.02 24.66 -41.73
C SER A 692 -21.73 23.17 -41.45
N GLN A 693 -22.41 22.30 -42.21
CA GLN A 693 -21.99 20.93 -42.55
C GLN A 693 -20.67 20.95 -43.36
N PRO A 694 -19.84 19.89 -43.35
CA PRO A 694 -20.01 18.72 -44.25
C PRO A 694 -19.71 17.36 -43.57
N ALA A 695 -20.51 16.32 -43.81
CA ALA A 695 -20.40 15.30 -44.87
C ALA A 695 -19.41 14.15 -44.55
N ASP A 696 -20.01 12.98 -44.35
CA ASP A 696 -19.63 11.64 -44.79
C ASP A 696 -18.17 11.14 -44.67
N SER A 697 -18.00 10.10 -43.84
CA SER A 697 -17.16 8.94 -44.15
C SER A 697 -17.57 7.70 -43.34
N PRO A 698 -17.33 6.48 -43.87
CA PRO A 698 -18.28 5.37 -43.75
C PRO A 698 -17.91 4.30 -42.71
N SER A 699 -18.95 3.54 -42.33
CA SER A 699 -18.92 2.33 -41.51
C SER A 699 -17.89 1.30 -41.95
N ALA A 700 -17.05 0.87 -41.00
CA ALA A 700 -16.20 -0.30 -41.14
C ALA A 700 -17.02 -1.59 -40.99
N VAL A 701 -16.86 -2.46 -41.98
CA VAL A 701 -17.41 -3.81 -42.10
C VAL A 701 -16.63 -4.77 -41.18
N ALA A 702 -17.36 -5.61 -40.44
CA ALA A 702 -16.80 -6.66 -39.59
C ALA A 702 -16.23 -7.84 -40.43
N PRO A 703 -15.14 -8.50 -39.98
CA PRO A 703 -14.58 -9.66 -40.68
C PRO A 703 -15.38 -10.95 -40.40
N PRO A 704 -15.40 -11.92 -41.34
CA PRO A 704 -16.09 -13.19 -41.17
C PRO A 704 -15.30 -14.18 -40.29
N PRO A 705 -15.97 -15.18 -39.69
CA PRO A 705 -15.35 -16.18 -38.81
C PRO A 705 -14.50 -17.20 -39.58
N PRO A 706 -13.45 -17.77 -38.95
CA PRO A 706 -12.58 -18.75 -39.58
C PRO A 706 -13.23 -20.12 -39.76
N ALA A 707 -12.82 -20.78 -40.85
CA ALA A 707 -13.28 -22.08 -41.31
C ALA A 707 -12.94 -23.23 -40.36
N LYS A 708 -13.83 -24.23 -40.34
CA LYS A 708 -13.67 -25.52 -39.67
C LYS A 708 -12.49 -26.27 -40.29
N SER A 709 -11.54 -26.68 -39.47
CA SER A 709 -10.47 -27.62 -39.82
C SER A 709 -10.97 -29.04 -39.62
N ASP A 710 -10.80 -29.83 -40.68
CA ASP A 710 -11.18 -31.24 -40.79
C ASP A 710 -10.44 -32.15 -39.81
N GLU A 711 -11.17 -33.17 -39.38
CA GLU A 711 -10.70 -34.36 -38.67
C GLU A 711 -9.63 -35.10 -39.48
N VAL A 712 -8.51 -35.42 -38.83
CA VAL A 712 -7.58 -36.45 -39.30
C VAL A 712 -7.54 -37.54 -38.22
N GLU A 713 -8.08 -38.69 -38.59
CA GLU A 713 -7.94 -39.97 -37.90
C GLU A 713 -6.46 -40.39 -37.91
N GLU A 714 -5.90 -40.69 -36.73
CA GLU A 714 -4.67 -41.49 -36.61
C GLU A 714 -5.03 -42.87 -36.03
N GLU A 715 -4.89 -43.90 -36.87
CA GLU A 715 -4.81 -45.31 -36.45
C GLU A 715 -3.47 -45.60 -35.75
N PRO A 716 -3.42 -46.55 -34.80
CA PRO A 716 -2.22 -46.89 -34.06
C PRO A 716 -1.52 -48.12 -34.68
N ILE A 717 -0.21 -48.04 -34.89
CA ILE A 717 0.62 -49.23 -35.16
C ILE A 717 1.88 -49.21 -34.28
N ARG A 718 1.88 -50.18 -33.36
CA ARG A 718 2.97 -51.01 -32.78
C ARG A 718 4.37 -50.45 -32.56
#